data_AF-A0A2T7Q496-F1
#
_entry.id   AF-A0A2T7Q496-F1
#
_cell.length_a   1.000
_cell.length_b   1.000
_cell.length_c   1.000
_cell.angle_alpha   90.00
_cell.angle_beta   90.00
_cell.angle_gamma   90.00
#
_symmetry.space_group_name_H-M   'P 1'
#
loop_
_entity.id
_entity.type
_entity.pdbx_description
1 polymer ?
#
loop_
_entity_poly.entity_id
_entity_poly.type
_entity_poly.pdbx_seq_one_letter_code
_entity_poly.pdbx_strand_id
1 'polypeptide(L)'
;MKAPNLFDFNYHLNLPGQEDFPLNLKEQARAVRDMLLKDIKNSDNYLILTGFTSLSNLIDVFGATDYPKLQELRIVIGFDPDERVSRRLPHYSLPTEIKNYWVRQNVSIRLCGPILNIIEKINNGIYYFKAKDRLHAKIYVGDEAAILGSSNFSKSGTVYQTEANIRVELQSSPVEKNQYNDIKRIAEYYYGIAQDYNKDLIELFSKLLKDATWEEALARAIAEILESKWMQDYPVLYQALITHNLWPSQKIGIARAMKIIQDQGRVLVADPTGSGKTKFATALAYTLFHWLWENGRKDRSNALIICPKQVMDNWEREQEHFALYNKIESMGRLSLGSDKSQRVLQKAIQNSDILVIDEAHNYLHPLSKRSKAIIPKGSSHVILSTATPINKKVDDLLRLIELLDIDNLSDDDLNTYLELRKNRKKGIDKNHLEKLKRYVNQFIVRRTKKELNRMIDREPEHYKNRLGHTCKYPKTNSIVYSTGETEGDKTIAQQILSLTLELKGIHYLQVLKVPDYLHTEEDQNMYIKQRFTSATALAAYMVRVKLRSSHCALFEYLHGTDAANQKFSLHSTKNPSGDILGKIKKCSSSLPKKHVDDSLLSQEQQWLYDERLYKSACDHEIHLYQKIGALAEQLSGKREQSKADTLIDNTKAHRKILAFDATVITLDYLYKLIREKHPDIKTIVAAGHNTRDRNEVMQLFALGNQTEEKLIALCSDAMSEGINLQDASCLLLLDMPSVLRIVEQRIGRLERMDCEHKEITVLWPDDSDAFSLNGDKRMVDTLLLTEDLIGNNVAIPQSIYEKYLKANLNTHNVIRAYNEYTEEEHEWEGVRDSTQDLYSLIEGENSLIDHKIYDLYKDVDATVKTAVSFVETDNNWCFFAFRGSTSKSPKWLFIDENNKGYTDFSEITEKLKHYLTKKDIIQRRWKEVDASLTIKQIIYKLRRQEKALLPWKKRRALEQGEKILKHFTPTFKSEKDKLNAERLLMLFNPESDGDNYVDLDQFADLWLDILIPELDKLKAPKTKRRKIYTLKDLTHKNVKLNSEHLVWLLENCQYSNTLDEMVSACIIGLTRKSEKQEHG
;
A
#
# COMPACT_ATOMS: atom_id res chain seq x y z
N MET A 1 -81.75 19.75 -17.91
CA MET A 1 -80.33 19.41 -18.17
C MET A 1 -79.95 18.25 -17.26
N LYS A 2 -79.48 17.12 -17.80
CA LYS A 2 -79.02 15.99 -16.98
C LYS A 2 -77.73 16.41 -16.25
N ALA A 3 -77.64 16.13 -14.95
CA ALA A 3 -76.40 16.26 -14.21
C ALA A 3 -75.30 15.43 -14.90
N PRO A 4 -74.07 15.95 -15.07
CA PRO A 4 -72.98 15.18 -15.65
C PRO A 4 -72.71 13.92 -14.82
N ASN A 5 -72.46 12.80 -15.49
CA ASN A 5 -72.08 11.52 -14.89
C ASN A 5 -70.73 11.67 -14.19
N LEU A 6 -70.58 11.04 -13.01
CA LEU A 6 -69.38 11.10 -12.16
C LEU A 6 -68.08 10.70 -12.90
N PHE A 7 -68.19 10.00 -14.03
CA PHE A 7 -67.09 9.43 -14.79
C PHE A 7 -66.78 10.13 -16.13
N ASP A 8 -67.52 11.18 -16.51
CA ASP A 8 -67.38 11.86 -17.82
C ASP A 8 -66.37 13.04 -17.81
N PHE A 9 -65.54 13.17 -16.75
CA PHE A 9 -64.56 14.25 -16.65
C PHE A 9 -63.27 13.96 -17.45
N ASN A 10 -62.78 14.96 -18.19
CA ASN A 10 -61.49 14.89 -18.86
C ASN A 10 -60.37 15.16 -17.84
N TYR A 11 -59.84 14.08 -17.24
CA TYR A 11 -58.88 14.11 -16.13
C TYR A 11 -57.50 14.67 -16.47
N HIS A 12 -57.20 14.99 -17.74
CA HIS A 12 -55.83 15.28 -18.13
C HIS A 12 -55.35 16.71 -17.85
N LEU A 13 -56.21 17.71 -17.58
CA LEU A 13 -55.76 19.11 -17.49
C LEU A 13 -56.53 20.06 -16.53
N ASN A 14 -57.53 19.61 -15.77
CA ASN A 14 -58.31 20.51 -14.90
C ASN A 14 -58.37 20.02 -13.44
N LEU A 15 -57.20 19.96 -12.80
CA LEU A 15 -57.07 19.64 -11.37
C LEU A 15 -57.40 20.86 -10.50
N PRO A 16 -57.94 20.66 -9.28
CA PRO A 16 -58.25 21.76 -8.36
C PRO A 16 -57.02 22.62 -8.04
N GLY A 17 -57.25 23.83 -7.55
CA GLY A 17 -56.19 24.78 -7.22
C GLY A 17 -55.24 24.24 -6.14
N GLN A 18 -53.95 24.59 -6.24
CA GLN A 18 -52.93 24.17 -5.27
C GLN A 18 -53.18 24.73 -3.86
N GLU A 19 -53.85 25.89 -3.76
CA GLU A 19 -54.18 26.58 -2.51
C GLU A 19 -55.28 25.87 -1.69
N ASP A 20 -56.14 25.09 -2.37
CA ASP A 20 -57.24 24.32 -1.76
C ASP A 20 -56.88 22.84 -1.61
N PHE A 21 -56.18 22.28 -2.61
CA PHE A 21 -55.74 20.90 -2.65
C PHE A 21 -54.25 20.82 -2.97
N PRO A 22 -53.36 20.90 -1.96
CA PRO A 22 -51.93 20.80 -2.19
C PRO A 22 -51.55 19.41 -2.76
N LEU A 23 -50.97 19.41 -3.96
CA LEU A 23 -50.48 18.22 -4.68
C LEU A 23 -48.98 18.31 -4.99
N ASN A 24 -48.36 17.16 -5.23
CA ASN A 24 -47.01 17.05 -5.80
C ASN A 24 -47.10 16.60 -7.26
N LEU A 25 -46.94 17.53 -8.21
CA LEU A 25 -46.98 17.27 -9.65
C LEU A 25 -45.85 18.03 -10.34
N LYS A 26 -44.84 17.28 -10.79
CA LYS A 26 -43.61 17.83 -11.38
C LYS A 26 -43.88 18.56 -12.71
N GLU A 27 -44.82 18.04 -13.50
CA GLU A 27 -45.21 18.58 -14.80
C GLU A 27 -45.90 19.95 -14.69
N GLN A 28 -46.51 20.26 -13.54
CA GLN A 28 -47.22 21.51 -13.28
C GLN A 28 -46.51 22.40 -12.25
N ALA A 29 -45.28 22.06 -11.86
CA ALA A 29 -44.51 22.75 -10.81
C ALA A 29 -45.29 22.94 -9.50
N ARG A 30 -46.09 21.94 -9.10
CA ARG A 30 -46.86 21.95 -7.85
C ARG A 30 -46.14 21.12 -6.80
N ALA A 31 -45.91 21.69 -5.62
CA ALA A 31 -45.42 20.97 -4.46
C ALA A 31 -46.23 21.33 -3.20
N VAL A 32 -46.52 20.33 -2.37
CA VAL A 32 -47.18 20.50 -1.07
C VAL A 32 -46.30 21.36 -0.15
N ARG A 33 -44.98 21.23 -0.29
CA ARG A 33 -43.97 22.00 0.46
C ARG A 33 -44.20 23.51 0.36
N ASP A 34 -44.59 24.03 -0.80
CA ASP A 34 -44.71 25.48 -1.01
C ASP A 34 -45.86 26.07 -0.18
N MET A 35 -46.99 25.38 -0.13
CA MET A 35 -48.15 25.77 0.69
C MET A 35 -47.85 25.65 2.18
N LEU A 36 -47.21 24.55 2.57
CA LEU A 36 -46.85 24.31 3.97
C LEU A 36 -45.88 25.38 4.49
N LEU A 37 -44.83 25.73 3.72
CA LEU A 37 -43.88 26.79 4.08
C LEU A 37 -44.54 28.18 4.13
N LYS A 38 -45.50 28.46 3.24
CA LYS A 38 -46.31 29.68 3.25
C LYS A 38 -47.12 29.78 4.55
N ASP A 39 -47.81 28.70 4.94
CA ASP A 39 -48.62 28.65 6.16
C ASP A 39 -47.76 28.76 7.44
N ILE A 40 -46.60 28.11 7.48
CA ILE A 40 -45.63 28.26 8.60
C ILE A 40 -45.19 29.72 8.73
N LYS A 41 -44.80 30.37 7.62
CA LYS A 41 -44.29 31.74 7.64
C LYS A 41 -45.34 32.76 8.12
N ASN A 42 -46.61 32.46 7.88
CA ASN A 42 -47.72 33.35 8.18
C ASN A 42 -48.41 33.07 9.54
N SER A 43 -47.98 32.05 10.30
CA SER A 43 -48.59 31.71 11.59
C SER A 43 -47.70 32.14 12.76
N ASP A 44 -48.32 32.59 13.85
CA ASP A 44 -47.71 32.78 15.16
C ASP A 44 -47.58 31.43 15.89
N ASN A 45 -48.56 30.53 15.73
CA ASN A 45 -48.55 29.18 16.29
C ASN A 45 -48.75 28.13 15.20
N TYR A 46 -47.92 27.09 15.19
CA TYR A 46 -48.03 26.02 14.19
C TYR A 46 -47.90 24.63 14.81
N LEU A 47 -48.80 23.72 14.46
CA LEU A 47 -48.81 22.33 14.92
C LEU A 47 -48.64 21.36 13.74
N ILE A 48 -47.64 20.49 13.84
CA ILE A 48 -47.33 19.44 12.86
C ILE A 48 -47.53 18.08 13.50
N LEU A 49 -48.42 17.28 12.95
CA LEU A 49 -48.52 15.85 13.19
C LEU A 49 -48.04 15.11 11.96
N THR A 50 -46.99 14.31 12.10
CA THR A 50 -46.47 13.52 10.98
C THR A 50 -46.19 12.11 11.42
N GLY A 51 -46.56 11.13 10.57
CA GLY A 51 -46.25 9.74 10.83
C GLY A 51 -44.79 9.38 10.62
N PHE A 52 -44.07 10.15 9.81
CA PHE A 52 -42.63 10.00 9.60
C PHE A 52 -42.00 11.33 9.20
N THR A 53 -40.78 11.59 9.65
CA THR A 53 -39.95 12.70 9.18
C THR A 53 -38.47 12.33 9.32
N SER A 54 -37.62 12.91 8.47
CA SER A 54 -36.16 12.77 8.61
C SER A 54 -35.59 13.92 9.45
N LEU A 55 -34.53 13.63 10.20
CA LEU A 55 -33.79 14.64 10.97
C LEU A 55 -33.31 15.77 10.06
N SER A 56 -32.80 15.41 8.88
CA SER A 56 -32.37 16.37 7.85
C SER A 56 -33.50 17.32 7.43
N ASN A 57 -34.75 16.84 7.29
CA ASN A 57 -35.86 17.69 6.91
C ASN A 57 -36.27 18.66 8.02
N LEU A 58 -36.28 18.19 9.28
CA LEU A 58 -36.54 19.06 10.44
C LEU A 58 -35.48 20.15 10.56
N ILE A 59 -34.20 19.78 10.42
CA ILE A 59 -33.07 20.70 10.49
C ILE A 59 -33.09 21.70 9.33
N ASP A 60 -33.35 21.24 8.10
CA ASP A 60 -33.40 22.10 6.91
C ASP A 60 -34.52 23.14 7.01
N VAL A 61 -35.69 22.76 7.53
CA VAL A 61 -36.84 23.66 7.62
C VAL A 61 -36.71 24.60 8.83
N PHE A 62 -36.46 24.06 10.03
CA PHE A 62 -36.57 24.84 11.28
C PHE A 62 -35.25 25.28 11.90
N GLY A 63 -34.13 24.64 11.50
CA GLY A 63 -32.80 25.00 11.97
C GLY A 63 -32.08 25.97 11.04
N ALA A 64 -32.15 25.75 9.73
CA ALA A 64 -31.43 26.56 8.74
C ALA A 64 -32.14 27.87 8.36
N THR A 65 -33.46 27.95 8.60
CA THR A 65 -34.27 29.14 8.30
C THR A 65 -34.99 29.59 9.56
N ASP A 66 -34.91 30.88 9.88
CA ASP A 66 -35.71 31.47 10.94
C ASP A 66 -37.05 31.97 10.39
N TYR A 67 -38.10 31.78 11.18
CA TYR A 67 -39.46 32.25 10.88
C TYR A 67 -39.81 33.33 11.91
N PRO A 68 -39.61 34.63 11.60
CA PRO A 68 -39.70 35.70 12.60
C PRO A 68 -41.07 35.87 13.25
N LYS A 69 -42.14 35.44 12.56
CA LYS A 69 -43.52 35.49 13.05
C LYS A 69 -43.86 34.32 13.98
N LEU A 70 -43.19 33.18 13.82
CA LEU A 70 -43.51 31.94 14.53
C LEU A 70 -43.02 32.00 15.98
N GLN A 71 -43.95 32.15 16.93
CA GLN A 71 -43.70 32.22 18.37
C GLN A 71 -43.77 30.83 19.04
N GLU A 72 -44.64 29.94 18.54
CA GLU A 72 -44.78 28.59 19.05
C GLU A 72 -44.83 27.56 17.91
N LEU A 73 -43.95 26.57 17.93
CA LEU A 73 -43.98 25.42 17.03
C LEU A 73 -44.12 24.13 17.82
N ARG A 74 -45.15 23.36 17.52
CA ARG A 74 -45.45 22.08 18.15
C ARG A 74 -45.36 20.96 17.12
N ILE A 75 -44.55 19.94 17.36
CA ILE A 75 -44.35 18.82 16.43
C ILE A 75 -44.58 17.50 17.16
N VAL A 76 -45.44 16.64 16.61
CA VAL A 76 -45.59 15.24 17.03
C VAL A 76 -45.10 14.32 15.93
N ILE A 77 -44.15 13.46 16.28
CA ILE A 77 -43.54 12.50 15.38
C ILE A 77 -44.08 11.10 15.70
N GLY A 78 -44.60 10.44 14.67
CA GLY A 78 -44.89 9.01 14.67
C GLY A 78 -43.74 8.17 14.12
N PHE A 79 -43.86 6.85 14.22
CA PHE A 79 -42.98 5.89 13.56
C PHE A 79 -43.76 4.60 13.30
N ASP A 80 -43.62 4.03 12.11
CA ASP A 80 -44.14 2.70 11.76
C ASP A 80 -42.95 1.81 11.40
N PRO A 81 -42.55 0.87 12.27
CA PRO A 81 -41.42 0.00 12.01
C PRO A 81 -41.81 -1.03 10.95
N ASP A 82 -41.23 -0.91 9.75
CA ASP A 82 -41.43 -1.90 8.69
C ASP A 82 -40.92 -3.29 9.16
N GLU A 83 -41.86 -4.22 9.34
CA GLU A 83 -41.72 -5.57 9.94
C GLU A 83 -41.00 -6.59 9.02
N ARG A 84 -39.98 -6.19 8.25
CA ARG A 84 -39.21 -7.11 7.39
C ARG A 84 -37.78 -7.36 7.87
N VAL A 85 -37.64 -7.84 9.11
CA VAL A 85 -36.53 -8.73 9.49
C VAL A 85 -37.09 -9.83 10.38
N SER A 86 -37.16 -11.06 9.85
CA SER A 86 -37.40 -12.23 10.69
C SER A 86 -36.26 -12.39 11.70
N ARG A 87 -36.55 -12.10 12.96
CA ARG A 87 -36.02 -12.75 14.19
C ARG A 87 -36.46 -11.86 15.34
N ARG A 88 -37.10 -12.47 16.35
CA ARG A 88 -37.53 -11.82 17.61
C ARG A 88 -36.44 -10.88 18.13
N LEU A 89 -36.61 -9.57 17.90
CA LEU A 89 -35.84 -8.53 18.55
C LEU A 89 -36.63 -8.08 19.80
N PRO A 90 -35.95 -7.67 20.88
CA PRO A 90 -36.61 -7.11 22.05
C PRO A 90 -37.40 -5.85 21.64
N HIS A 91 -38.62 -5.70 22.15
CA HIS A 91 -39.38 -4.46 22.00
C HIS A 91 -38.60 -3.31 22.65
N TYR A 92 -38.07 -2.41 21.82
CA TYR A 92 -37.51 -1.15 22.30
C TYR A 92 -38.66 -0.15 22.49
N SER A 93 -38.47 0.84 23.35
CA SER A 93 -39.39 1.98 23.42
C SER A 93 -39.23 2.84 22.15
N LEU A 94 -40.30 3.47 21.67
CA LEU A 94 -40.27 4.38 20.50
C LEU A 94 -39.11 5.40 20.56
N PRO A 95 -38.82 6.08 21.69
CA PRO A 95 -37.64 6.93 21.85
C PRO A 95 -36.30 6.21 21.53
N THR A 96 -36.19 4.94 21.94
CA THR A 96 -34.97 4.14 21.74
C THR A 96 -34.84 3.67 20.28
N GLU A 97 -35.95 3.35 19.62
CA GLU A 97 -35.96 3.01 18.18
C GLU A 97 -35.61 4.23 17.32
N ILE A 98 -36.21 5.38 17.63
CA ILE A 98 -35.92 6.66 17.00
C ILE A 98 -34.43 7.00 17.16
N LYS A 99 -33.89 6.85 18.38
CA LYS A 99 -32.47 7.05 18.69
C LYS A 99 -31.57 6.11 17.89
N ASN A 100 -31.86 4.81 17.85
CA ASN A 100 -31.05 3.83 17.14
C ASN A 100 -31.09 4.00 15.62
N TYR A 101 -32.26 4.36 15.06
CA TYR A 101 -32.42 4.63 13.64
C TYR A 101 -31.64 5.89 13.21
N TRP A 102 -31.70 6.97 13.99
CA TRP A 102 -31.03 8.22 13.66
C TRP A 102 -29.53 8.23 13.99
N VAL A 103 -29.07 7.52 15.02
CA VAL A 103 -27.63 7.37 15.32
C VAL A 103 -26.89 6.61 14.21
N ARG A 104 -27.57 5.72 13.47
CA ARG A 104 -26.97 5.02 12.32
C ARG A 104 -26.78 5.90 11.08
N GLN A 105 -27.38 7.09 11.04
CA GLN A 105 -27.27 8.01 9.90
C GLN A 105 -26.10 8.98 10.13
N ASN A 106 -25.22 9.12 9.14
CA ASN A 106 -24.12 10.08 9.22
C ASN A 106 -24.66 11.52 9.23
N VAL A 107 -24.14 12.36 10.12
CA VAL A 107 -24.57 13.76 10.25
C VAL A 107 -23.53 14.67 9.61
N SER A 108 -23.95 15.41 8.58
CA SER A 108 -23.13 16.45 7.96
C SER A 108 -22.76 17.54 8.96
N ILE A 109 -21.50 17.99 8.91
CA ILE A 109 -21.05 19.19 9.64
C ILE A 109 -21.84 20.44 9.26
N ARG A 110 -22.48 20.49 8.08
CA ARG A 110 -23.39 21.56 7.66
C ARG A 110 -24.54 21.77 8.65
N LEU A 111 -24.95 20.70 9.33
CA LEU A 111 -26.09 20.70 10.23
C LEU A 111 -25.74 21.20 11.63
N CYS A 112 -24.45 21.46 11.96
CA CYS A 112 -24.04 21.92 13.29
C CYS A 112 -24.73 23.22 13.73
N GLY A 113 -24.70 24.26 12.89
CA GLY A 113 -25.36 25.54 13.18
C GLY A 113 -26.89 25.38 13.30
N PRO A 114 -27.55 24.79 12.30
CA PRO A 114 -28.99 24.51 12.35
C PRO A 114 -29.45 23.67 13.56
N ILE A 115 -28.67 22.66 13.99
CA ILE A 115 -28.97 21.84 15.18
C ILE A 115 -28.89 22.68 16.46
N LEU A 116 -27.86 23.53 16.60
CA LEU A 116 -27.74 24.44 17.75
C LEU A 116 -28.93 25.41 17.82
N ASN A 117 -29.36 25.95 16.68
CA ASN A 117 -30.53 26.83 16.61
C ASN A 117 -31.80 26.12 17.10
N ILE A 118 -32.02 24.85 16.71
CA ILE A 118 -33.15 24.06 17.22
C ILE A 118 -33.03 23.84 18.73
N ILE A 119 -31.86 23.45 19.24
CA ILE A 119 -31.64 23.26 20.69
C ILE A 119 -31.91 24.56 21.46
N GLU A 120 -31.45 25.69 20.94
CA GLU A 120 -31.70 27.01 21.54
C GLU A 120 -33.18 27.35 21.56
N LYS A 121 -33.91 27.15 20.45
CA LYS A 121 -35.35 27.38 20.38
C LYS A 121 -36.16 26.44 21.26
N ILE A 122 -35.71 25.20 21.48
CA ILE A 122 -36.31 24.29 22.47
C ILE A 122 -36.08 24.83 23.89
N ASN A 123 -34.85 25.22 24.21
CA ASN A 123 -34.50 25.75 25.55
C ASN A 123 -35.20 27.08 25.85
N ASN A 124 -35.42 27.92 24.84
CA ASN A 124 -36.15 29.18 24.94
C ASN A 124 -37.67 29.01 24.95
N GLY A 125 -38.18 27.77 24.84
CA GLY A 125 -39.62 27.48 24.88
C GLY A 125 -40.39 27.92 23.62
N ILE A 126 -39.71 28.02 22.48
CA ILE A 126 -40.31 28.35 21.18
C ILE A 126 -40.73 27.06 20.45
N TYR A 127 -39.91 26.01 20.54
CA TYR A 127 -40.14 24.73 19.86
C TYR A 127 -40.44 23.59 20.85
N TYR A 128 -41.46 22.79 20.56
CA TYR A 128 -41.91 21.68 21.38
C TYR A 128 -42.06 20.40 20.56
N PHE A 129 -41.29 19.37 20.91
CA PHE A 129 -41.30 18.07 20.26
C PHE A 129 -41.96 17.02 21.14
N LYS A 130 -42.85 16.24 20.54
CA LYS A 130 -43.48 15.08 21.16
C LYS A 130 -43.38 13.86 20.25
N ALA A 131 -43.46 12.68 20.84
CA ALA A 131 -43.48 11.41 20.12
C ALA A 131 -44.75 10.61 20.46
N LYS A 132 -45.30 9.91 19.47
CA LYS A 132 -46.47 9.05 19.66
C LYS A 132 -46.35 7.75 18.87
N ASP A 133 -46.44 6.63 19.59
CA ASP A 133 -46.40 5.31 18.98
C ASP A 133 -47.63 5.06 18.09
N ARG A 134 -47.41 4.43 16.94
CA ARG A 134 -48.41 4.13 15.89
C ARG A 134 -49.17 5.35 15.36
N LEU A 135 -48.59 6.54 15.45
CA LEU A 135 -49.14 7.73 14.81
C LEU A 135 -48.80 7.70 13.32
N HIS A 136 -49.80 7.56 12.44
CA HIS A 136 -49.63 7.69 10.99
C HIS A 136 -50.33 8.94 10.42
N ALA A 137 -50.86 9.83 11.28
CA ALA A 137 -51.55 11.04 10.84
C ALA A 137 -50.60 12.01 10.14
N LYS A 138 -51.10 12.74 9.14
CA LYS A 138 -50.41 13.85 8.49
C LYS A 138 -51.30 15.08 8.51
N ILE A 139 -51.12 15.89 9.54
CA ILE A 139 -51.95 17.05 9.84
C ILE A 139 -51.05 18.25 10.12
N TYR A 140 -51.34 19.38 9.49
CA TYR A 140 -50.61 20.63 9.66
C TYR A 140 -51.61 21.73 9.98
N VAL A 141 -51.44 22.43 11.09
CA VAL A 141 -52.41 23.43 11.56
C VAL A 141 -51.69 24.72 11.89
N GLY A 142 -51.97 25.76 11.13
CA GLY A 142 -51.55 27.14 11.41
C GLY A 142 -52.73 28.01 11.84
N ASP A 143 -52.48 29.31 12.00
CA ASP A 143 -53.51 30.24 12.47
C ASP A 143 -54.59 30.54 11.42
N GLU A 144 -54.21 30.52 10.14
CA GLU A 144 -55.09 30.88 9.02
C GLU A 144 -55.66 29.66 8.28
N ALA A 145 -54.95 28.53 8.30
CA ALA A 145 -55.32 27.34 7.53
C ALA A 145 -54.86 26.02 8.20
N ALA A 146 -55.51 24.92 7.83
CA ALA A 146 -55.14 23.57 8.22
C ALA A 146 -55.08 22.64 7.00
N ILE A 147 -54.05 21.80 6.93
CA ILE A 147 -53.83 20.80 5.89
C ILE A 147 -53.98 19.40 6.49
N LEU A 148 -54.76 18.54 5.82
CA LEU A 148 -54.94 17.12 6.15
C LEU A 148 -54.78 16.28 4.88
N GLY A 149 -54.00 15.20 4.93
CA GLY A 149 -53.86 14.35 3.74
C GLY A 149 -52.87 13.20 3.89
N SER A 150 -52.22 12.86 2.78
CA SER A 150 -51.29 11.73 2.68
C SER A 150 -49.81 12.12 2.85
N SER A 151 -49.46 13.39 2.66
CA SER A 151 -48.07 13.87 2.69
C SER A 151 -47.44 13.85 4.07
N ASN A 152 -46.49 12.95 4.32
CA ASN A 152 -45.62 13.03 5.51
C ASN A 152 -44.72 14.27 5.44
N PHE A 153 -44.34 14.82 6.60
CA PHE A 153 -43.44 15.97 6.71
C PHE A 153 -42.00 15.55 6.40
N SER A 154 -41.72 15.21 5.15
CA SER A 154 -40.43 14.74 4.65
C SER A 154 -40.22 15.29 3.24
N LYS A 155 -38.97 15.37 2.77
CA LYS A 155 -38.69 15.77 1.38
C LYS A 155 -39.44 14.88 0.37
N SER A 156 -39.50 13.56 0.64
CA SER A 156 -40.24 12.61 -0.19
C SER A 156 -41.73 12.96 -0.25
N GLY A 157 -42.41 13.07 0.89
CA GLY A 157 -43.85 13.32 0.96
C GLY A 157 -44.29 14.76 0.62
N THR A 158 -43.40 15.75 0.71
CA THR A 158 -43.75 17.16 0.43
C THR A 158 -43.33 17.66 -0.95
N VAL A 159 -42.51 16.89 -1.69
CA VAL A 159 -41.96 17.31 -3.00
C VAL A 159 -42.03 16.21 -4.06
N TYR A 160 -41.62 14.98 -3.73
CA TYR A 160 -41.34 13.96 -4.77
C TYR A 160 -42.45 12.95 -4.99
N GLN A 161 -43.05 12.44 -3.90
CA GLN A 161 -44.12 11.45 -3.97
C GLN A 161 -45.40 12.11 -4.46
N THR A 162 -46.14 11.42 -5.31
CA THR A 162 -47.48 11.84 -5.72
C THR A 162 -48.41 11.74 -4.52
N GLU A 163 -48.88 12.90 -4.04
CA GLU A 163 -49.58 13.02 -2.76
C GLU A 163 -50.86 13.85 -2.94
N ALA A 164 -51.84 13.59 -2.08
CA ALA A 164 -53.13 14.28 -2.10
C ALA A 164 -53.46 14.83 -0.71
N ASN A 165 -53.70 16.14 -0.64
CA ASN A 165 -54.05 16.82 0.59
C ASN A 165 -55.22 17.77 0.35
N ILE A 166 -55.97 18.06 1.42
CA ILE A 166 -56.93 19.15 1.46
C ILE A 166 -56.40 20.23 2.41
N ARG A 167 -56.51 21.49 1.99
CA ARG A 167 -56.21 22.67 2.79
C ARG A 167 -57.52 23.43 3.01
N VAL A 168 -57.85 23.69 4.26
CA VAL A 168 -59.06 24.44 4.65
C VAL A 168 -58.67 25.73 5.34
N GLU A 169 -59.26 26.84 4.92
CA GLU A 169 -58.99 28.16 5.50
C GLU A 169 -60.03 28.54 6.56
N LEU A 170 -59.61 29.32 7.55
CA LEU A 170 -60.49 29.73 8.65
C LEU A 170 -61.56 30.74 8.21
N GLN A 171 -61.26 31.56 7.19
CA GLN A 171 -62.05 32.76 6.82
C GLN A 171 -62.81 32.64 5.49
N SER A 172 -62.73 31.49 4.82
CA SER A 172 -63.28 31.26 3.47
C SER A 172 -64.77 30.95 3.46
N SER A 173 -65.27 30.03 4.30
CA SER A 173 -66.71 29.72 4.40
C SER A 173 -67.13 29.17 5.78
N PRO A 174 -68.43 29.21 6.16
CA PRO A 174 -68.90 28.59 7.40
C PRO A 174 -68.61 27.09 7.51
N VAL A 175 -68.60 26.38 6.37
CA VAL A 175 -68.31 24.94 6.31
C VAL A 175 -66.82 24.69 6.53
N GLU A 176 -65.95 25.43 5.83
CA GLU A 176 -64.50 25.32 6.00
C GLU A 176 -64.05 25.73 7.40
N LYS A 177 -64.68 26.76 8.00
CA LYS A 177 -64.45 27.12 9.39
C LYS A 177 -64.73 25.97 10.35
N ASN A 178 -65.81 25.21 10.14
CA ASN A 178 -66.10 24.04 10.95
C ASN A 178 -65.08 22.92 10.73
N GLN A 179 -64.72 22.65 9.46
CA GLN A 179 -63.69 21.65 9.12
C GLN A 179 -62.33 22.01 9.71
N TYR A 180 -61.89 23.26 9.62
CA TYR A 180 -60.68 23.76 10.26
C TYR A 180 -60.72 23.51 11.77
N ASN A 181 -61.82 23.86 12.44
CA ASN A 181 -61.97 23.66 13.87
C ASN A 181 -61.92 22.17 14.26
N ASP A 182 -62.53 21.29 13.47
CA ASP A 182 -62.50 19.85 13.72
C ASP A 182 -61.11 19.24 13.46
N ILE A 183 -60.43 19.63 12.38
CA ILE A 183 -59.03 19.25 12.12
C ILE A 183 -58.13 19.72 13.26
N LYS A 184 -58.28 20.97 13.72
CA LYS A 184 -57.55 21.52 14.85
C LYS A 184 -57.81 20.73 16.13
N ARG A 185 -59.07 20.40 16.45
CA ARG A 185 -59.41 19.57 17.63
C ARG A 185 -58.75 18.19 17.57
N ILE A 186 -58.79 17.53 16.41
CA ILE A 186 -58.12 16.25 16.21
C ILE A 186 -56.62 16.40 16.43
N ALA A 187 -56.02 17.45 15.88
CA ALA A 187 -54.60 17.68 16.00
C ALA A 187 -54.17 17.93 17.46
N GLU A 188 -54.90 18.77 18.17
CA GLU A 188 -54.69 19.08 19.59
C GLU A 188 -54.89 17.85 20.49
N TYR A 189 -55.88 17.01 20.18
CA TYR A 189 -56.09 15.75 20.89
C TYR A 189 -54.86 14.84 20.77
N TYR A 190 -54.36 14.63 19.55
CA TYR A 190 -53.16 13.81 19.33
C TYR A 190 -51.91 14.41 19.97
N TYR A 191 -51.76 15.74 19.96
CA TYR A 191 -50.69 16.43 20.68
C TYR A 191 -50.80 16.25 22.20
N GLY A 192 -52.02 16.26 22.75
CA GLY A 192 -52.29 16.07 24.18
C GLY A 192 -51.91 14.68 24.68
N ILE A 193 -52.18 13.63 23.90
CA ILE A 193 -51.88 12.23 24.26
C ILE A 193 -50.48 11.76 23.85
N ALA A 194 -49.69 12.63 23.22
CA ALA A 194 -48.30 12.36 22.85
C ALA A 194 -47.34 12.65 24.01
N GLN A 195 -46.21 11.93 24.05
CA GLN A 195 -45.20 12.04 25.10
C GLN A 195 -44.20 13.15 24.76
N ASP A 196 -43.75 13.91 25.77
CA ASP A 196 -42.67 14.90 25.60
C ASP A 196 -41.38 14.20 25.13
N TYR A 197 -40.75 14.76 24.11
CA TYR A 197 -39.54 14.24 23.48
C TYR A 197 -38.39 15.27 23.44
N ASN A 198 -38.55 16.44 24.06
CA ASN A 198 -37.55 17.51 24.03
C ASN A 198 -36.19 17.06 24.60
N LYS A 199 -36.18 16.43 25.77
CA LYS A 199 -34.94 15.99 26.44
C LYS A 199 -34.21 14.90 25.64
N ASP A 200 -34.94 13.91 25.14
CA ASP A 200 -34.40 12.82 24.34
C ASP A 200 -33.85 13.34 22.99
N LEU A 201 -34.53 14.33 22.38
CA LEU A 201 -34.08 14.97 21.14
C LEU A 201 -32.79 15.79 21.35
N ILE A 202 -32.69 16.56 22.46
CA ILE A 202 -31.45 17.27 22.82
C ILE A 202 -30.32 16.28 23.09
N GLU A 203 -30.58 15.20 23.84
CA GLU A 203 -29.59 14.15 24.11
C GLU A 203 -29.12 13.49 22.80
N LEU A 204 -30.04 13.21 21.88
CA LEU A 204 -29.73 12.67 20.57
C LEU A 204 -28.85 13.62 19.76
N PHE A 205 -29.21 14.90 19.62
CA PHE A 205 -28.41 15.89 18.92
C PHE A 205 -27.01 16.03 19.52
N SER A 206 -26.93 16.03 20.86
CA SER A 206 -25.67 16.06 21.61
C SER A 206 -24.85 14.77 21.48
N LYS A 207 -25.51 13.64 21.18
CA LYS A 207 -24.82 12.37 20.89
C LYS A 207 -24.23 12.37 19.50
N LEU A 208 -24.93 12.89 18.50
CA LEU A 208 -24.50 12.90 17.08
C LEU A 208 -23.30 13.82 16.82
N LEU A 209 -23.18 14.91 17.60
CA LEU A 209 -22.23 15.99 17.40
C LEU A 209 -21.55 16.37 18.73
N LYS A 210 -20.21 16.40 18.77
CA LYS A 210 -19.45 16.76 19.96
C LYS A 210 -18.68 18.08 19.76
N ASP A 211 -18.96 19.05 20.63
CA ASP A 211 -18.08 20.21 20.88
C ASP A 211 -16.82 19.73 21.60
N ALA A 212 -15.82 19.37 20.81
CA ALA A 212 -14.61 18.71 21.24
C ALA A 212 -13.45 19.71 21.33
N THR A 213 -12.51 19.47 22.24
CA THR A 213 -11.24 20.19 22.18
C THR A 213 -10.44 19.75 20.96
N TRP A 214 -9.43 20.54 20.55
CA TRP A 214 -8.58 20.14 19.41
C TRP A 214 -7.82 18.83 19.69
N GLU A 215 -7.43 18.55 20.95
CA GLU A 215 -6.79 17.29 21.37
C GLU A 215 -7.75 16.10 21.20
N GLU A 216 -9.01 16.28 21.60
CA GLU A 216 -10.05 15.26 21.46
C GLU A 216 -10.40 14.99 19.99
N ALA A 217 -10.50 16.05 19.18
CA ALA A 217 -10.73 15.93 17.73
C ALA A 217 -9.55 15.22 17.05
N LEU A 218 -8.31 15.52 17.45
CA LEU A 218 -7.11 14.87 16.93
C LEU A 218 -7.03 13.40 17.37
N ALA A 219 -7.32 13.08 18.64
CA ALA A 219 -7.38 11.70 19.13
C ALA A 219 -8.41 10.87 18.36
N ARG A 220 -9.61 11.42 18.13
CA ARG A 220 -10.65 10.78 17.32
C ARG A 220 -10.19 10.56 15.87
N ALA A 221 -9.51 11.53 15.28
CA ALA A 221 -8.96 11.46 13.92
C ALA A 221 -7.89 10.36 13.79
N ILE A 222 -7.01 10.23 14.78
CA ILE A 222 -5.94 9.21 14.78
C ILE A 222 -6.53 7.82 14.99
N ALA A 223 -7.47 7.67 15.94
CA ALA A 223 -8.16 6.40 16.20
C ALA A 223 -8.90 5.88 14.97
N GLU A 224 -9.50 6.76 14.15
CA GLU A 224 -10.17 6.38 12.90
C GLU A 224 -9.21 5.67 11.92
N ILE A 225 -7.94 6.06 11.89
CA ILE A 225 -6.94 5.46 11.00
C ILE A 225 -6.30 4.23 11.65
N LEU A 226 -5.83 4.34 12.90
CA LEU A 226 -4.97 3.33 13.51
C LEU A 226 -5.74 2.08 13.98
N GLU A 227 -6.93 2.26 14.57
CA GLU A 227 -7.69 1.16 15.17
C GLU A 227 -8.37 0.27 14.13
N SER A 228 -8.33 0.66 12.85
CA SER A 228 -8.82 -0.13 11.71
C SER A 228 -10.27 -0.60 11.86
N LYS A 229 -11.07 0.11 12.68
CA LYS A 229 -12.46 -0.24 12.99
C LYS A 229 -13.36 -0.27 11.76
N TRP A 230 -13.02 0.50 10.73
CA TRP A 230 -13.68 0.44 9.43
C TRP A 230 -13.67 -0.98 8.81
N MET A 231 -12.77 -1.87 9.21
CA MET A 231 -12.81 -3.29 8.79
C MET A 231 -13.91 -4.10 9.50
N GLN A 232 -14.38 -3.68 10.68
CA GLN A 232 -15.48 -4.34 11.40
C GLN A 232 -16.82 -4.21 10.66
N ASP A 233 -16.96 -3.17 9.84
CA ASP A 233 -18.11 -2.98 8.94
C ASP A 233 -18.16 -4.00 7.79
N TYR A 234 -17.17 -4.91 7.70
CA TYR A 234 -17.12 -6.03 6.78
C TYR A 234 -17.19 -7.36 7.57
N PRO A 235 -18.39 -7.85 7.92
CA PRO A 235 -18.53 -8.99 8.80
C PRO A 235 -17.84 -10.25 8.26
N VAL A 236 -17.94 -10.51 6.94
CA VAL A 236 -17.32 -11.70 6.32
C VAL A 236 -15.79 -11.61 6.36
N LEU A 237 -15.25 -10.43 6.05
CA LEU A 237 -13.82 -10.13 6.04
C LEU A 237 -13.21 -10.19 7.45
N TYR A 238 -13.86 -9.52 8.41
CA TYR A 238 -13.44 -9.48 9.81
C TYR A 238 -13.54 -10.86 10.44
N GLN A 239 -14.63 -11.60 10.16
CA GLN A 239 -14.77 -12.98 10.61
C GLN A 239 -13.64 -13.83 10.05
N ALA A 240 -13.33 -13.74 8.76
CA ALA A 240 -12.22 -14.49 8.15
C ALA A 240 -10.86 -14.13 8.77
N LEU A 241 -10.56 -12.84 8.92
CA LEU A 241 -9.31 -12.37 9.54
C LEU A 241 -9.17 -12.75 11.02
N ILE A 242 -10.28 -12.93 11.74
CA ILE A 242 -10.30 -13.43 13.12
C ILE A 242 -10.19 -14.95 13.17
N THR A 243 -10.90 -15.67 12.30
CA THR A 243 -10.89 -17.15 12.30
C THR A 243 -9.54 -17.73 11.94
N HIS A 244 -8.70 -16.98 11.22
CA HIS A 244 -7.34 -17.38 10.93
C HIS A 244 -6.37 -16.81 11.98
N ASN A 245 -5.48 -17.65 12.52
CA ASN A 245 -4.49 -17.31 13.55
C ASN A 245 -3.42 -16.31 13.05
N LEU A 246 -3.82 -15.09 12.70
CA LEU A 246 -2.95 -13.99 12.30
C LEU A 246 -2.48 -13.23 13.55
N TRP A 247 -1.20 -12.88 13.58
CA TRP A 247 -0.66 -12.03 14.65
C TRP A 247 -1.27 -10.62 14.60
N PRO A 248 -1.40 -9.92 15.74
CA PRO A 248 -1.93 -8.55 15.76
C PRO A 248 -1.19 -7.63 14.80
N SER A 249 0.14 -7.72 14.73
CA SER A 249 0.93 -6.99 13.74
C SER A 249 0.48 -7.29 12.32
N GLN A 250 0.31 -8.56 11.94
CA GLN A 250 -0.14 -8.94 10.60
C GLN A 250 -1.52 -8.35 10.26
N LYS A 251 -2.47 -8.36 11.21
CA LYS A 251 -3.80 -7.74 11.03
C LYS A 251 -3.70 -6.25 10.73
N ILE A 252 -2.91 -5.52 11.53
CA ILE A 252 -2.64 -4.08 11.32
C ILE A 252 -2.02 -3.85 9.95
N GLY A 253 -1.02 -4.66 9.58
CA GLY A 253 -0.36 -4.51 8.29
C GLY A 253 -1.28 -4.81 7.11
N ILE A 254 -2.20 -5.79 7.22
CA ILE A 254 -3.20 -6.08 6.18
C ILE A 254 -4.16 -4.90 6.01
N ALA A 255 -4.62 -4.30 7.12
CA ALA A 255 -5.47 -3.10 7.07
C ALA A 255 -4.78 -1.95 6.31
N ARG A 256 -3.49 -1.72 6.62
CA ARG A 256 -2.67 -0.71 5.93
C ARG A 256 -2.47 -1.05 4.46
N ALA A 257 -2.14 -2.30 4.16
CA ALA A 257 -1.96 -2.74 2.78
C ALA A 257 -3.26 -2.62 1.96
N MET A 258 -4.42 -2.91 2.56
CA MET A 258 -5.72 -2.71 1.92
C MET A 258 -5.99 -1.24 1.62
N LYS A 259 -5.69 -0.33 2.55
CA LYS A 259 -5.77 1.11 2.31
C LYS A 259 -4.92 1.53 1.10
N ILE A 260 -3.66 1.09 1.07
CA ILE A 260 -2.73 1.37 -0.04
C ILE A 260 -3.26 0.78 -1.36
N ILE A 261 -3.81 -0.43 -1.35
CA ILE A 261 -4.40 -1.03 -2.57
C ILE A 261 -5.65 -0.27 -3.03
N GLN A 262 -6.51 0.19 -2.11
CA GLN A 262 -7.70 0.96 -2.46
C GLN A 262 -7.33 2.32 -3.06
N ASP A 263 -6.31 2.98 -2.52
CA ASP A 263 -5.84 4.27 -3.04
C ASP A 263 -4.99 4.10 -4.30
N GLN A 264 -3.94 3.29 -4.25
CA GLN A 264 -2.93 3.24 -5.29
C GLN A 264 -3.11 2.08 -6.28
N GLY A 265 -3.92 1.08 -5.95
CA GLY A 265 -4.07 -0.15 -6.72
C GLY A 265 -2.93 -1.15 -6.52
N ARG A 266 -1.77 -0.74 -6.00
CA ARG A 266 -0.58 -1.59 -5.84
C ARG A 266 0.09 -1.37 -4.50
N VAL A 267 0.67 -2.42 -3.93
CA VAL A 267 1.36 -2.38 -2.63
C VAL A 267 2.64 -3.20 -2.66
N LEU A 268 3.63 -2.73 -1.92
CA LEU A 268 4.90 -3.39 -1.66
C LEU A 268 4.98 -3.80 -0.18
N VAL A 269 4.89 -5.09 0.08
CA VAL A 269 5.11 -5.68 1.40
C VAL A 269 6.61 -5.94 1.56
N ALA A 270 7.26 -5.12 2.39
CA ALA A 270 8.71 -5.11 2.56
C ALA A 270 9.19 -5.48 3.97
N ASP A 271 8.42 -6.28 4.70
CA ASP A 271 8.82 -6.79 6.01
C ASP A 271 10.05 -7.72 5.95
N PRO A 272 10.82 -7.80 7.05
CA PRO A 272 11.97 -8.69 7.19
C PRO A 272 11.67 -10.15 6.88
N THR A 273 12.71 -10.91 6.54
CA THR A 273 12.63 -12.38 6.43
C THR A 273 12.11 -12.98 7.75
N GLY A 274 11.29 -14.02 7.67
CA GLY A 274 10.74 -14.67 8.87
C GLY A 274 9.52 -14.01 9.54
N SER A 275 8.99 -12.89 9.03
CA SER A 275 7.81 -12.22 9.61
C SER A 275 6.45 -12.85 9.25
N GLY A 276 6.46 -13.90 8.43
CA GLY A 276 5.24 -14.52 7.89
C GLY A 276 4.68 -13.85 6.63
N LYS A 277 5.52 -13.23 5.78
CA LYS A 277 5.10 -12.57 4.53
C LYS A 277 4.19 -13.42 3.62
N THR A 278 4.44 -14.73 3.49
CA THR A 278 3.58 -15.61 2.69
C THR A 278 2.15 -15.63 3.24
N LYS A 279 2.00 -15.87 4.55
CA LYS A 279 0.71 -15.82 5.23
C LYS A 279 0.06 -14.45 5.12
N PHE A 280 0.83 -13.39 5.31
CA PHE A 280 0.39 -12.00 5.15
C PHE A 280 -0.17 -11.73 3.75
N ALA A 281 0.59 -12.10 2.70
CA ALA A 281 0.21 -11.84 1.31
C ALA A 281 -0.98 -12.70 0.86
N THR A 282 -1.09 -13.96 1.34
CA THR A 282 -2.28 -14.80 1.13
C THR A 282 -3.51 -14.17 1.78
N ALA A 283 -3.40 -13.75 3.05
CA ALA A 283 -4.49 -13.09 3.76
C ALA A 283 -4.90 -11.76 3.10
N LEU A 284 -3.93 -10.99 2.60
CA LEU A 284 -4.20 -9.76 1.87
C LEU A 284 -4.92 -10.02 0.54
N ALA A 285 -4.48 -11.02 -0.23
CA ALA A 285 -5.15 -11.41 -1.47
C ALA A 285 -6.57 -11.93 -1.21
N TYR A 286 -6.79 -12.69 -0.13
CA TYR A 286 -8.12 -13.09 0.35
C TYR A 286 -9.01 -11.89 0.65
N THR A 287 -8.47 -10.96 1.45
CA THR A 287 -9.15 -9.73 1.87
C THR A 287 -9.58 -8.90 0.66
N LEU A 288 -8.68 -8.76 -0.32
CA LEU A 288 -8.96 -8.06 -1.56
C LEU A 288 -10.00 -8.76 -2.43
N PHE A 289 -9.95 -10.10 -2.54
CA PHE A 289 -10.93 -10.90 -3.28
C PHE A 289 -12.35 -10.65 -2.76
N HIS A 290 -12.55 -10.72 -1.45
CA HIS A 290 -13.84 -10.49 -0.82
C HIS A 290 -14.29 -9.03 -0.95
N TRP A 291 -13.38 -8.08 -0.78
CA TRP A 291 -13.69 -6.66 -0.98
C TRP A 291 -14.18 -6.36 -2.41
N LEU A 292 -13.56 -6.96 -3.43
CA LEU A 292 -14.01 -6.82 -4.82
C LEU A 292 -15.39 -7.46 -5.05
N TRP A 293 -15.65 -8.59 -4.40
CA TRP A 293 -16.95 -9.26 -4.48
C TRP A 293 -18.08 -8.42 -3.90
N GLU A 294 -17.91 -7.91 -2.69
CA GLU A 294 -18.92 -7.11 -1.99
C GLU A 294 -19.22 -5.79 -2.70
N ASN A 295 -18.22 -5.21 -3.37
CA ASN A 295 -18.39 -4.00 -4.18
C ASN A 295 -18.89 -4.25 -5.61
N GLY A 296 -19.50 -5.42 -5.87
CA GLY A 296 -20.11 -5.75 -7.16
C GLY A 296 -19.12 -6.00 -8.30
N ARG A 297 -17.82 -6.13 -8.01
CA ARG A 297 -16.74 -6.40 -8.98
C ARG A 297 -16.33 -7.87 -8.98
N LYS A 298 -17.27 -8.79 -8.75
CA LYS A 298 -17.04 -10.24 -8.70
C LYS A 298 -16.28 -10.77 -9.93
N ASP A 299 -16.56 -10.24 -11.12
CA ASP A 299 -15.91 -10.67 -12.35
C ASP A 299 -14.43 -10.25 -12.43
N ARG A 300 -13.96 -9.38 -11.52
CA ARG A 300 -12.57 -8.90 -11.42
C ARG A 300 -11.79 -9.53 -10.26
N SER A 301 -12.15 -10.74 -9.87
CA SER A 301 -11.61 -11.38 -8.65
C SER A 301 -10.61 -12.50 -8.92
N ASN A 302 -10.15 -12.69 -10.16
CA ASN A 302 -9.21 -13.77 -10.48
C ASN A 302 -7.78 -13.44 -10.01
N ALA A 303 -7.28 -14.25 -9.07
CA ALA A 303 -5.94 -14.07 -8.50
C ALA A 303 -4.91 -15.05 -9.09
N LEU A 304 -3.72 -14.51 -9.38
CA LEU A 304 -2.54 -15.27 -9.82
C LEU A 304 -1.38 -14.98 -8.89
N ILE A 305 -0.75 -16.03 -8.38
CA ILE A 305 0.45 -15.94 -7.54
C ILE A 305 1.67 -16.43 -8.31
N ILE A 306 2.72 -15.61 -8.33
CA ILE A 306 4.01 -15.95 -8.91
C ILE A 306 5.05 -16.01 -7.80
N CYS A 307 5.65 -17.18 -7.59
CA CYS A 307 6.62 -17.40 -6.52
C CYS A 307 7.80 -18.29 -6.96
N PRO A 308 8.90 -18.34 -6.18
CA PRO A 308 9.95 -19.35 -6.35
C PRO A 308 9.41 -20.78 -6.27
N LYS A 309 10.00 -21.72 -7.03
CA LYS A 309 9.57 -23.12 -7.04
C LYS A 309 9.64 -23.76 -5.63
N GLN A 310 10.59 -23.32 -4.81
CA GLN A 310 10.88 -23.86 -3.49
C GLN A 310 9.78 -23.58 -2.46
N VAL A 311 8.98 -22.51 -2.65
CA VAL A 311 7.95 -22.09 -1.69
C VAL A 311 6.53 -22.40 -2.15
N MET A 312 6.35 -23.02 -3.32
CA MET A 312 5.03 -23.33 -3.87
C MET A 312 4.17 -24.13 -2.88
N ASP A 313 4.71 -25.22 -2.32
CA ASP A 313 4.01 -26.06 -1.34
C ASP A 313 3.67 -25.29 -0.05
N ASN A 314 4.41 -24.22 0.27
CA ASN A 314 4.09 -23.34 1.39
C ASN A 314 2.90 -22.42 1.04
N TRP A 315 2.89 -21.87 -0.17
CA TRP A 315 1.77 -21.08 -0.68
C TRP A 315 0.49 -21.90 -0.81
N GLU A 316 0.58 -23.15 -1.27
CA GLU A 316 -0.56 -24.08 -1.38
C GLU A 316 -1.16 -24.37 0.00
N ARG A 317 -0.33 -24.73 1.00
CA ARG A 317 -0.79 -24.94 2.38
C ARG A 317 -1.43 -23.71 3.00
N GLU A 318 -0.86 -22.52 2.79
CA GLU A 318 -1.47 -21.29 3.29
C GLU A 318 -2.81 -21.03 2.59
N GLN A 319 -2.93 -21.23 1.28
CA GLN A 319 -4.20 -21.07 0.57
C GLN A 319 -5.30 -22.01 1.05
N GLU A 320 -4.96 -23.28 1.33
CA GLU A 320 -5.88 -24.26 1.92
C GLU A 320 -6.45 -23.76 3.26
N HIS A 321 -5.62 -23.15 4.11
CA HIS A 321 -6.08 -22.57 5.38
C HIS A 321 -7.14 -21.48 5.19
N PHE A 322 -7.07 -20.70 4.11
CA PHE A 322 -8.02 -19.63 3.78
C PHE A 322 -9.14 -20.11 2.83
N ALA A 323 -9.21 -21.41 2.52
CA ALA A 323 -10.13 -21.99 1.52
C ALA A 323 -10.11 -21.27 0.16
N LEU A 324 -8.94 -20.76 -0.23
CA LEU A 324 -8.69 -20.15 -1.54
C LEU A 324 -8.06 -21.16 -2.48
N TYR A 325 -8.42 -21.08 -3.76
CA TYR A 325 -7.80 -21.89 -4.81
C TYR A 325 -7.27 -20.97 -5.91
N ASN A 326 -6.40 -20.03 -5.53
CA ASN A 326 -5.78 -19.13 -6.49
C ASN A 326 -4.76 -19.90 -7.30
N LYS A 327 -4.57 -19.49 -8.56
CA LYS A 327 -3.59 -20.16 -9.41
C LYS A 327 -2.18 -19.79 -8.93
N ILE A 328 -1.36 -20.79 -8.60
CA ILE A 328 0.05 -20.61 -8.23
C ILE A 328 0.94 -21.04 -9.39
N GLU A 329 1.90 -20.20 -9.75
CA GLU A 329 2.81 -20.43 -10.87
C GLU A 329 4.27 -20.16 -10.50
N SER A 330 5.16 -21.05 -10.92
CA SER A 330 6.59 -20.86 -10.67
C SER A 330 7.17 -19.75 -11.54
N MET A 331 7.89 -18.80 -10.93
CA MET A 331 8.63 -17.77 -11.66
C MET A 331 9.66 -18.35 -12.65
N GLY A 332 10.12 -19.60 -12.43
CA GLY A 332 11.03 -20.30 -13.33
C GLY A 332 10.45 -20.50 -14.73
N ARG A 333 9.12 -20.62 -14.86
CA ARG A 333 8.43 -20.75 -16.15
C ARG A 333 8.60 -19.52 -17.04
N LEU A 334 8.81 -18.34 -16.46
CA LEU A 334 9.04 -17.08 -17.18
C LEU A 334 10.46 -16.93 -17.75
N SER A 335 11.42 -17.74 -17.27
CA SER A 335 12.83 -17.67 -17.68
C SER A 335 13.31 -18.92 -18.41
N LEU A 336 12.98 -20.10 -17.89
CA LEU A 336 13.49 -21.41 -18.34
C LEU A 336 12.42 -22.25 -19.06
N GLY A 337 11.15 -21.83 -19.04
CA GLY A 337 10.08 -22.55 -19.71
C GLY A 337 10.16 -22.48 -21.23
N SER A 338 9.54 -23.43 -21.93
CA SER A 338 9.37 -23.39 -23.38
C SER A 338 8.61 -22.14 -23.82
N ASP A 339 8.79 -21.68 -25.06
CA ASP A 339 8.10 -20.49 -25.59
C ASP A 339 6.58 -20.58 -25.46
N LYS A 340 6.00 -21.78 -25.66
CA LYS A 340 4.57 -22.02 -25.44
C LYS A 340 4.19 -21.83 -23.97
N SER A 341 4.94 -22.40 -23.04
CA SER A 341 4.68 -22.24 -21.60
C SER A 341 4.80 -20.79 -21.16
N GLN A 342 5.79 -20.06 -21.66
CA GLN A 342 5.98 -18.64 -21.36
C GLN A 342 4.79 -17.80 -21.84
N ARG A 343 4.33 -18.01 -23.08
CA ARG A 343 3.17 -17.29 -23.64
C ARG A 343 1.88 -17.57 -22.87
N VAL A 344 1.67 -18.81 -22.43
CA VAL A 344 0.49 -19.17 -21.60
C VAL A 344 0.51 -18.43 -20.27
N LEU A 345 1.66 -18.41 -19.59
CA LEU A 345 1.79 -17.70 -18.32
C LEU A 345 1.67 -16.17 -18.49
N GLN A 346 2.26 -15.60 -19.54
CA GLN A 346 2.08 -14.18 -19.87
C GLN A 346 0.62 -13.81 -20.10
N LYS A 347 -0.14 -14.64 -20.81
CA LYS A 347 -1.59 -14.43 -20.97
C LYS A 347 -2.33 -14.52 -19.63
N ALA A 348 -1.95 -15.44 -18.75
CA ALA A 348 -2.54 -15.53 -17.42
C ALA A 348 -2.28 -14.26 -16.59
N ILE A 349 -1.05 -13.70 -16.67
CA ILE A 349 -0.68 -12.43 -16.02
C ILE A 349 -1.48 -11.24 -16.58
N GLN A 350 -1.70 -11.21 -17.89
CA GLN A 350 -2.47 -10.15 -18.54
C GLN A 350 -3.98 -10.25 -18.24
N ASN A 351 -4.45 -11.44 -17.86
CA ASN A 351 -5.86 -11.66 -17.55
C ASN A 351 -6.17 -11.60 -16.06
N SER A 352 -5.17 -11.66 -15.18
CA SER A 352 -5.37 -11.60 -13.73
C SER A 352 -5.67 -10.18 -13.27
N ASP A 353 -6.74 -10.01 -12.51
CA ASP A 353 -7.09 -8.75 -11.87
C ASP A 353 -6.43 -8.60 -10.48
N ILE A 354 -6.03 -9.71 -9.84
CA ILE A 354 -5.14 -9.70 -8.66
C ILE A 354 -3.84 -10.44 -9.01
N LEU A 355 -2.70 -9.75 -8.94
CA LEU A 355 -1.39 -10.33 -9.20
C LEU A 355 -0.50 -10.24 -7.95
N VAL A 356 -0.16 -11.39 -7.39
CA VAL A 356 0.80 -11.50 -6.27
C VAL A 356 2.16 -11.93 -6.81
N ILE A 357 3.19 -11.14 -6.55
CA ILE A 357 4.57 -11.41 -6.96
C ILE A 357 5.42 -11.53 -5.70
N ASP A 358 5.81 -12.76 -5.39
CA ASP A 358 6.77 -13.05 -4.32
C ASP A 358 8.20 -12.90 -4.81
N GLU A 359 9.09 -12.51 -3.90
CA GLU A 359 10.49 -12.16 -4.20
C GLU A 359 10.64 -11.18 -5.38
N ALA A 360 9.89 -10.07 -5.30
CA ALA A 360 9.77 -9.05 -6.35
C ALA A 360 11.11 -8.46 -6.83
N HIS A 361 12.16 -8.55 -6.01
CA HIS A 361 13.52 -8.14 -6.38
C HIS A 361 14.07 -8.90 -7.61
N ASN A 362 13.53 -10.08 -7.93
CA ASN A 362 13.92 -10.85 -9.12
C ASN A 362 13.45 -10.22 -10.45
N TYR A 363 12.66 -9.15 -10.38
CA TYR A 363 12.05 -8.47 -11.54
C TYR A 363 12.63 -7.07 -11.79
N LEU A 364 13.64 -6.66 -11.01
CA LEU A 364 14.26 -5.33 -11.06
C LEU A 364 15.15 -5.10 -12.29
N HIS A 365 15.62 -6.15 -12.98
CA HIS A 365 16.46 -5.98 -14.16
C HIS A 365 15.63 -5.84 -15.46
N PRO A 366 15.51 -4.63 -16.08
CA PRO A 366 14.51 -4.37 -17.11
C PRO A 366 14.65 -5.20 -18.39
N LEU A 367 15.87 -5.62 -18.72
CA LEU A 367 16.15 -6.36 -19.95
C LEU A 367 15.92 -7.88 -19.81
N SER A 368 15.72 -8.38 -18.59
CA SER A 368 15.56 -9.81 -18.36
C SER A 368 14.28 -10.33 -19.00
N LYS A 369 14.30 -11.58 -19.51
CA LYS A 369 13.10 -12.23 -20.07
C LYS A 369 11.95 -12.23 -19.06
N ARG A 370 12.28 -12.52 -17.80
CA ARG A 370 11.36 -12.56 -16.67
C ARG A 370 10.70 -11.21 -16.39
N SER A 371 11.47 -10.12 -16.32
CA SER A 371 10.96 -8.76 -16.07
C SER A 371 10.09 -8.24 -17.22
N LYS A 372 10.40 -8.60 -18.47
CA LYS A 372 9.57 -8.25 -19.64
C LYS A 372 8.25 -9.01 -19.67
N ALA A 373 8.20 -10.17 -19.03
CA ALA A 373 7.02 -11.01 -18.99
C ALA A 373 6.02 -10.62 -17.88
N ILE A 374 6.48 -9.89 -16.85
CA ILE A 374 5.64 -9.32 -15.78
C ILE A 374 5.20 -7.90 -16.16
N ILE A 375 4.30 -7.81 -17.14
CA ILE A 375 3.58 -6.58 -17.44
C ILE A 375 2.12 -6.85 -17.05
N PRO A 376 1.70 -6.46 -15.83
CA PRO A 376 0.32 -6.62 -15.42
C PRO A 376 -0.58 -5.77 -16.32
N LYS A 377 -1.84 -6.19 -16.49
CA LYS A 377 -2.89 -5.37 -17.09
C LYS A 377 -3.04 -4.09 -16.26
N GLY A 378 -3.24 -2.94 -16.92
CA GLY A 378 -3.17 -1.63 -16.24
C GLY A 378 -4.18 -1.43 -15.10
N SER A 379 -5.26 -2.23 -15.07
CA SER A 379 -6.29 -2.22 -14.03
C SER A 379 -6.11 -3.28 -12.94
N SER A 380 -5.02 -4.06 -12.97
CA SER A 380 -4.80 -5.13 -11.98
C SER A 380 -4.34 -4.56 -10.66
N HIS A 381 -4.85 -5.12 -9.57
CA HIS A 381 -4.28 -4.95 -8.24
C HIS A 381 -3.00 -5.77 -8.12
N VAL A 382 -1.89 -5.14 -7.71
CA VAL A 382 -0.58 -5.82 -7.65
C VAL A 382 -0.04 -5.81 -6.22
N ILE A 383 0.25 -7.00 -5.71
CA ILE A 383 0.88 -7.20 -4.40
C ILE A 383 2.31 -7.67 -4.65
N LEU A 384 3.29 -6.83 -4.34
CA LEU A 384 4.71 -7.17 -4.41
C LEU A 384 5.20 -7.54 -3.00
N SER A 385 5.87 -8.69 -2.86
CA SER A 385 6.49 -9.12 -1.59
C SER A 385 8.00 -9.26 -1.78
N THR A 386 8.80 -8.63 -0.92
CA THR A 386 10.27 -8.80 -0.90
C THR A 386 10.87 -8.26 0.39
N ALA A 387 11.82 -8.96 1.01
CA ALA A 387 12.54 -8.42 2.18
C ALA A 387 13.50 -7.28 1.78
N THR A 388 14.06 -7.37 0.57
CA THR A 388 15.07 -6.44 0.01
C THR A 388 14.51 -5.73 -1.22
N PRO A 389 13.80 -4.60 -1.08
CA PRO A 389 13.27 -3.89 -2.24
C PRO A 389 14.35 -3.17 -3.07
N ILE A 390 15.51 -2.85 -2.49
CA ILE A 390 16.69 -2.29 -3.17
C ILE A 390 17.88 -3.25 -3.01
N ASN A 391 18.66 -3.47 -4.08
CA ASN A 391 19.65 -4.55 -4.11
C ASN A 391 21.06 -4.09 -4.53
N LYS A 392 21.20 -3.25 -5.57
CA LYS A 392 22.51 -2.92 -6.16
C LYS A 392 22.69 -1.46 -6.55
N LYS A 393 21.65 -0.76 -7.05
CA LYS A 393 21.76 0.60 -7.63
C LYS A 393 20.43 1.36 -7.55
N VAL A 394 20.48 2.68 -7.71
CA VAL A 394 19.27 3.54 -7.86
C VAL A 394 18.39 3.13 -9.05
N ASP A 395 18.95 2.49 -10.08
CA ASP A 395 18.17 1.90 -11.17
C ASP A 395 17.13 0.88 -10.69
N ASP A 396 17.40 0.17 -9.58
CA ASP A 396 16.47 -0.78 -8.97
C ASP A 396 15.24 -0.04 -8.42
N LEU A 397 15.44 1.12 -7.78
CA LEU A 397 14.38 1.98 -7.27
C LEU A 397 13.49 2.49 -8.42
N LEU A 398 14.10 2.96 -9.50
CA LEU A 398 13.35 3.42 -10.69
C LEU A 398 12.52 2.28 -11.29
N ARG A 399 13.05 1.05 -11.31
CA ARG A 399 12.28 -0.10 -11.79
C ARG A 399 11.16 -0.50 -10.85
N LEU A 400 11.38 -0.40 -9.54
CA LEU A 400 10.35 -0.65 -8.53
C LEU A 400 9.17 0.32 -8.69
N ILE A 401 9.45 1.61 -8.93
CA ILE A 401 8.43 2.63 -9.24
C ILE A 401 7.60 2.25 -10.48
N GLU A 402 8.22 1.73 -11.53
CA GLU A 402 7.49 1.24 -12.71
C GLU A 402 6.55 0.06 -12.38
N LEU A 403 6.95 -0.82 -11.46
CA LEU A 403 6.12 -1.94 -10.98
C LEU A 403 4.99 -1.47 -10.05
N LEU A 404 5.20 -0.37 -9.31
CA LEU A 404 4.22 0.23 -8.39
C LEU A 404 3.22 1.20 -9.04
N ASP A 405 3.30 1.36 -10.37
CA ASP A 405 2.44 2.17 -11.23
C ASP A 405 2.86 3.64 -11.34
N ILE A 406 3.53 3.98 -12.43
CA ILE A 406 4.04 5.33 -12.68
C ILE A 406 2.93 6.38 -12.82
N ASP A 407 1.70 5.96 -13.14
CA ASP A 407 0.54 6.85 -13.27
C ASP A 407 0.02 7.37 -11.91
N ASN A 408 0.56 6.90 -10.78
CA ASN A 408 0.27 7.42 -9.44
C ASN A 408 1.30 8.44 -8.92
N LEU A 409 2.42 8.67 -9.62
CA LEU A 409 3.37 9.74 -9.25
C LEU A 409 2.67 11.10 -9.28
N SER A 410 3.07 12.06 -8.44
CA SER A 410 2.68 13.46 -8.69
C SER A 410 3.30 13.95 -10.00
N ASP A 411 2.87 15.11 -10.49
CA ASP A 411 3.45 15.68 -11.72
C ASP A 411 4.93 16.04 -11.55
N ASP A 412 5.31 16.54 -10.37
CA ASP A 412 6.70 16.86 -10.04
C ASP A 412 7.55 15.59 -9.88
N ASP A 413 7.01 14.56 -9.24
CA ASP A 413 7.71 13.28 -9.07
C ASP A 413 7.86 12.55 -10.41
N LEU A 414 6.85 12.63 -11.30
CA LEU A 414 6.92 12.09 -12.65
C LEU A 414 8.00 12.79 -13.48
N ASN A 415 8.09 14.12 -13.40
CA ASN A 415 9.13 14.89 -14.08
C ASN A 415 10.52 14.53 -13.56
N THR A 416 10.69 14.46 -12.22
CA THR A 416 11.93 14.04 -11.56
C THR A 416 12.34 12.64 -12.00
N TYR A 417 11.39 11.70 -11.99
CA TYR A 417 11.60 10.33 -12.47
C TYR A 417 12.04 10.31 -13.95
N LEU A 418 11.39 11.08 -14.83
CA LEU A 418 11.70 11.12 -16.26
C LEU A 418 13.09 11.72 -16.51
N GLU A 419 13.50 12.71 -15.73
CA GLU A 419 14.84 13.30 -15.79
C GLU A 419 15.91 12.29 -15.37
N LEU A 420 15.72 11.61 -14.23
CA LEU A 420 16.65 10.58 -13.73
C LEU A 420 16.77 9.42 -14.72
N ARG A 421 15.67 9.01 -15.35
CA ARG A 421 15.68 7.96 -16.37
C ARG A 421 16.44 8.38 -17.63
N LYS A 422 16.47 9.68 -17.98
CA LYS A 422 17.26 10.20 -19.11
C LYS A 422 18.74 10.33 -18.75
N ASN A 423 19.05 10.78 -17.53
CA ASN A 423 20.40 11.15 -17.09
C ASN A 423 21.16 10.05 -16.33
N ARG A 424 20.94 8.76 -16.63
CA ARG A 424 21.55 7.59 -15.93
C ARG A 424 23.08 7.60 -15.79
N LYS A 425 23.80 8.42 -16.57
CA LYS A 425 25.26 8.53 -16.54
C LYS A 425 25.80 9.64 -15.61
N LYS A 426 24.97 10.61 -15.22
CA LYS A 426 25.36 11.64 -14.24
C LYS A 426 24.98 11.15 -12.84
N GLY A 427 25.86 11.35 -11.86
CA GLY A 427 25.61 10.98 -10.47
C GLY A 427 24.25 11.52 -9.99
N ILE A 428 23.57 10.74 -9.15
CA ILE A 428 22.24 11.08 -8.66
C ILE A 428 22.44 11.93 -7.40
N ASP A 429 21.92 13.14 -7.41
CA ASP A 429 21.93 14.03 -6.24
C ASP A 429 21.03 13.49 -5.12
N LYS A 430 21.42 13.71 -3.87
CA LYS A 430 20.73 13.21 -2.67
C LYS A 430 19.29 13.72 -2.60
N ASN A 431 19.06 14.98 -3.00
CA ASN A 431 17.72 15.60 -3.04
C ASN A 431 16.75 14.90 -3.99
N HIS A 432 17.22 14.45 -5.17
CA HIS A 432 16.37 13.71 -6.10
C HIS A 432 15.98 12.34 -5.55
N LEU A 433 16.88 11.72 -4.81
CA LEU A 433 16.65 10.43 -4.19
C LEU A 433 15.60 10.53 -3.08
N GLU A 434 15.66 11.56 -2.24
CA GLU A 434 14.66 11.84 -1.19
C GLU A 434 13.24 12.01 -1.75
N LYS A 435 13.09 12.76 -2.86
CA LYS A 435 11.78 12.89 -3.51
C LYS A 435 11.22 11.55 -3.98
N LEU A 436 12.06 10.72 -4.59
CA LEU A 436 11.65 9.37 -5.02
C LEU A 436 11.36 8.43 -3.85
N LYS A 437 12.06 8.56 -2.71
CA LYS A 437 11.75 7.80 -1.50
C LYS A 437 10.34 8.11 -1.02
N ARG A 438 10.00 9.39 -0.90
CA ARG A 438 8.66 9.83 -0.45
C ARG A 438 7.56 9.19 -1.28
N TYR A 439 7.77 9.06 -2.59
CA TYR A 439 6.83 8.34 -3.45
C TYR A 439 6.71 6.85 -3.08
N VAL A 440 7.83 6.12 -2.96
CA VAL A 440 7.78 4.68 -2.64
C VAL A 440 7.14 4.42 -1.27
N ASN A 441 7.28 5.34 -0.32
CA ASN A 441 6.65 5.26 1.00
C ASN A 441 5.12 5.15 0.92
N GLN A 442 4.49 5.73 -0.11
CA GLN A 442 3.04 5.70 -0.31
C GLN A 442 2.52 4.32 -0.73
N PHE A 443 3.41 3.41 -1.15
CA PHE A 443 3.07 2.08 -1.63
C PHE A 443 3.56 0.98 -0.69
N ILE A 444 4.38 1.30 0.31
CA ILE A 444 5.10 0.31 1.08
C ILE A 444 4.41 0.04 2.42
N VAL A 445 4.31 -1.24 2.76
CA VAL A 445 4.07 -1.69 4.14
C VAL A 445 5.36 -2.36 4.60
N ARG A 446 6.05 -1.73 5.54
CA ARG A 446 7.31 -2.23 6.09
C ARG A 446 7.35 -1.97 7.58
N ARG A 447 7.78 -3.00 8.32
CA ARG A 447 8.13 -2.90 9.73
C ARG A 447 9.52 -3.45 9.96
N THR A 448 10.30 -2.81 10.82
CA THR A 448 11.63 -3.33 11.17
C THR A 448 11.52 -4.47 12.18
N LYS A 449 12.59 -5.26 12.34
CA LYS A 449 12.64 -6.31 13.38
C LYS A 449 12.47 -5.73 14.78
N LYS A 450 13.08 -4.56 15.03
CA LYS A 450 12.98 -3.84 16.30
C LYS A 450 11.55 -3.42 16.59
N GLU A 451 10.85 -2.87 15.60
CA GLU A 451 9.42 -2.49 15.72
C GLU A 451 8.54 -3.72 15.98
N LEU A 452 8.71 -4.80 15.21
CA LEU A 452 7.95 -6.03 15.43
C LEU A 452 8.17 -6.56 16.85
N ASN A 453 9.42 -6.57 17.34
CA ASN A 453 9.73 -6.94 18.71
C ASN A 453 9.06 -6.03 19.76
N ARG A 454 9.04 -4.71 19.55
CA ARG A 454 8.31 -3.78 20.43
C ARG A 454 6.81 -4.06 20.44
N MET A 455 6.21 -4.34 19.28
CA MET A 455 4.78 -4.71 19.19
C MET A 455 4.48 -6.02 19.92
N ILE A 456 5.38 -6.99 19.84
CA ILE A 456 5.27 -8.29 20.54
C ILE A 456 5.37 -8.09 22.05
N ASP A 457 6.29 -7.24 22.51
CA ASP A 457 6.48 -6.96 23.94
C ASP A 457 5.26 -6.28 24.58
N ARG A 458 4.46 -5.54 23.81
CA ARG A 458 3.19 -4.94 24.28
C ARG A 458 2.10 -6.00 24.52
N GLU A 459 2.03 -7.04 23.69
CA GLU A 459 0.94 -8.04 23.70
C GLU A 459 1.44 -9.49 23.48
N PRO A 460 2.35 -10.02 24.32
CA PRO A 460 3.07 -11.27 24.03
C PRO A 460 2.16 -12.50 23.91
N GLU A 461 1.01 -12.50 24.59
CA GLU A 461 0.04 -13.60 24.58
C GLU A 461 -0.55 -13.89 23.19
N HIS A 462 -0.60 -12.88 22.31
CA HIS A 462 -1.15 -13.00 20.96
C HIS A 462 -0.12 -13.45 19.90
N TYR A 463 1.16 -13.51 20.25
CA TYR A 463 2.25 -13.92 19.36
C TYR A 463 2.78 -15.27 19.78
N LYS A 464 1.98 -16.33 19.69
CA LYS A 464 2.42 -17.69 20.03
C LYS A 464 2.65 -18.55 18.80
N ASN A 465 3.66 -19.42 18.86
CA ASN A 465 3.90 -20.46 17.85
C ASN A 465 3.00 -21.68 18.14
N ARG A 466 3.10 -22.70 17.29
CA ARG A 466 2.36 -23.97 17.44
C ARG A 466 2.68 -24.75 18.73
N LEU A 467 3.79 -24.42 19.40
CA LEU A 467 4.22 -25.01 20.67
C LEU A 467 3.82 -24.15 21.88
N GLY A 468 3.12 -23.03 21.65
CA GLY A 468 2.69 -22.10 22.70
C GLY A 468 3.77 -21.11 23.16
N HIS A 469 4.97 -21.13 22.57
CA HIS A 469 6.05 -20.18 22.89
C HIS A 469 5.87 -18.85 22.17
N THR A 470 6.31 -17.76 22.80
CA THR A 470 6.24 -16.42 22.19
C THR A 470 7.16 -16.31 20.98
N CYS A 471 6.60 -15.92 19.84
CA CYS A 471 7.30 -15.63 18.60
C CYS A 471 7.94 -14.25 18.67
N LYS A 472 9.27 -14.17 18.72
CA LYS A 472 10.05 -12.93 18.72
C LYS A 472 11.32 -13.12 17.90
N TYR A 473 11.79 -12.06 17.23
CA TYR A 473 13.10 -12.14 16.58
C TYR A 473 14.22 -12.28 17.62
N PRO A 474 15.18 -13.21 17.42
CA PRO A 474 16.30 -13.37 18.33
C PRO A 474 17.25 -12.19 18.27
N LYS A 475 18.05 -12.02 19.33
CA LYS A 475 19.21 -11.12 19.30
C LYS A 475 20.33 -11.78 18.47
N THR A 476 20.82 -11.06 17.47
CA THR A 476 21.87 -11.55 16.57
C THR A 476 23.25 -11.10 17.04
N ASN A 477 24.09 -12.04 17.45
CA ASN A 477 25.49 -11.83 17.81
C ASN A 477 26.38 -12.08 16.59
N SER A 478 26.71 -11.01 15.86
CA SER A 478 27.59 -11.07 14.68
C SER A 478 29.06 -10.96 15.07
N ILE A 479 29.84 -12.01 14.83
CA ILE A 479 31.26 -12.10 15.16
C ILE A 479 32.09 -12.47 13.93
N VAL A 480 33.39 -12.18 13.94
CA VAL A 480 34.33 -12.61 12.90
C VAL A 480 35.11 -13.85 13.32
N TYR A 481 35.53 -14.66 12.34
CA TYR A 481 36.47 -15.76 12.54
C TYR A 481 37.64 -15.66 11.56
N SER A 482 38.82 -16.08 12.01
CA SER A 482 40.01 -16.09 11.17
C SER A 482 39.97 -17.26 10.20
N THR A 483 40.25 -16.97 8.94
CA THR A 483 40.40 -18.00 7.91
C THR A 483 41.76 -18.69 7.92
N GLY A 484 42.71 -18.32 8.80
CA GLY A 484 43.90 -19.12 9.09
C GLY A 484 44.95 -19.19 7.96
N GLU A 485 44.98 -18.23 7.03
CA GLU A 485 45.98 -18.23 5.95
C GLU A 485 47.38 -17.94 6.46
N THR A 486 48.37 -18.74 6.02
CA THR A 486 49.77 -18.53 6.36
C THR A 486 50.40 -17.41 5.52
N GLU A 487 51.53 -16.83 5.96
CA GLU A 487 52.28 -15.85 5.15
C GLU A 487 52.73 -16.43 3.79
N GLY A 488 53.02 -17.74 3.74
CA GLY A 488 53.28 -18.46 2.50
C GLY A 488 52.08 -18.46 1.57
N ASP A 489 50.90 -18.80 2.09
CA ASP A 489 49.65 -18.80 1.30
C ASP A 489 49.30 -17.40 0.78
N LYS A 490 49.51 -16.35 1.60
CA LYS A 490 49.30 -14.95 1.19
C LYS A 490 50.22 -14.56 0.03
N THR A 491 51.49 -14.96 0.10
CA THR A 491 52.47 -14.71 -0.97
C THR A 491 52.08 -15.44 -2.26
N ILE A 492 51.68 -16.71 -2.15
CA ILE A 492 51.19 -17.50 -3.29
C ILE A 492 49.94 -16.86 -3.91
N ALA A 493 48.99 -16.43 -3.09
CA ALA A 493 47.78 -15.75 -3.55
C ALA A 493 48.11 -14.44 -4.30
N GLN A 494 49.06 -13.64 -3.81
CA GLN A 494 49.54 -12.44 -4.51
C GLN A 494 50.20 -12.77 -5.86
N GLN A 495 50.98 -13.86 -5.93
CA GLN A 495 51.56 -14.32 -7.20
C GLN A 495 50.47 -14.75 -8.20
N ILE A 496 49.47 -15.51 -7.73
CA ILE A 496 48.30 -15.89 -8.54
C ILE A 496 47.59 -14.63 -9.04
N LEU A 497 47.37 -13.63 -8.18
CA LEU A 497 46.74 -12.36 -8.55
C LEU A 497 47.52 -11.63 -9.65
N SER A 498 48.86 -11.59 -9.56
CA SER A 498 49.68 -10.97 -10.61
C SER A 498 49.52 -11.66 -11.96
N LEU A 499 49.48 -13.00 -11.99
CA LEU A 499 49.23 -13.78 -13.21
C LEU A 499 47.83 -13.52 -13.79
N THR A 500 46.82 -13.24 -12.94
CA THR A 500 45.47 -12.95 -13.45
C THR A 500 45.37 -11.64 -14.26
N LEU A 501 46.32 -10.71 -14.09
CA LEU A 501 46.35 -9.45 -14.83
C LEU A 501 46.70 -9.65 -16.31
N GLU A 502 47.38 -10.75 -16.64
CA GLU A 502 47.80 -11.10 -18.01
C GLU A 502 46.74 -11.93 -18.77
N LEU A 503 45.66 -12.36 -18.10
CA LEU A 503 44.61 -13.17 -18.73
C LEU A 503 43.83 -12.37 -19.78
N LYS A 504 43.64 -12.96 -20.96
CA LYS A 504 42.84 -12.38 -22.05
C LYS A 504 41.35 -12.74 -21.99
N GLY A 505 40.98 -13.78 -21.23
CA GLY A 505 39.60 -14.19 -21.06
C GLY A 505 39.00 -14.81 -22.32
N ILE A 506 39.80 -15.57 -23.07
CA ILE A 506 39.45 -16.15 -24.38
C ILE A 506 38.12 -16.91 -24.37
N HIS A 507 37.84 -17.64 -23.30
CA HIS A 507 36.59 -18.38 -23.14
C HIS A 507 35.33 -17.50 -23.22
N TYR A 508 35.41 -16.23 -22.78
CA TYR A 508 34.28 -15.30 -22.80
C TYR A 508 34.14 -14.50 -24.10
N LEU A 509 35.10 -14.65 -25.02
CA LEU A 509 35.19 -13.95 -26.31
C LEU A 509 34.82 -14.82 -27.52
N GLN A 510 34.32 -16.04 -27.29
CA GLN A 510 33.94 -16.99 -28.36
C GLN A 510 32.82 -16.49 -29.29
N VAL A 511 32.01 -15.54 -28.80
CA VAL A 511 30.97 -14.85 -29.59
C VAL A 511 31.03 -13.36 -29.27
N LEU A 512 31.39 -12.56 -30.27
CA LEU A 512 31.34 -11.11 -30.22
C LEU A 512 30.28 -10.63 -31.21
N LYS A 513 29.15 -10.13 -30.70
CA LYS A 513 28.07 -9.53 -31.50
C LYS A 513 27.76 -8.13 -30.97
N VAL A 514 27.75 -7.16 -31.88
CA VAL A 514 27.32 -5.79 -31.60
C VAL A 514 25.78 -5.73 -31.66
N PRO A 515 25.11 -5.13 -30.67
CA PRO A 515 23.65 -5.01 -30.69
C PRO A 515 23.14 -4.08 -31.80
N ASP A 516 22.06 -4.49 -32.48
CA ASP A 516 21.46 -3.78 -33.63
C ASP A 516 20.95 -2.35 -33.33
N TYR A 517 20.88 -1.95 -32.05
CA TYR A 517 20.45 -0.62 -31.61
C TYR A 517 21.60 0.39 -31.49
N LEU A 518 22.86 -0.04 -31.65
CA LEU A 518 24.03 0.85 -31.68
C LEU A 518 24.27 1.27 -33.14
N HIS A 519 24.02 2.54 -33.44
CA HIS A 519 24.00 3.04 -34.82
C HIS A 519 25.26 3.82 -35.22
N THR A 520 26.06 4.30 -34.27
CA THR A 520 27.29 5.06 -34.53
C THR A 520 28.52 4.16 -34.37
N GLU A 521 29.51 4.36 -35.23
CA GLU A 521 30.78 3.61 -35.20
C GLU A 521 31.50 3.77 -33.84
N GLU A 522 31.44 4.97 -33.26
CA GLU A 522 32.01 5.28 -31.95
C GLU A 522 31.38 4.48 -30.80
N ASP A 523 30.05 4.35 -30.76
CA ASP A 523 29.35 3.55 -29.75
C ASP A 523 29.65 2.04 -29.92
N GLN A 524 29.78 1.57 -31.16
CA GLN A 524 30.13 0.20 -31.48
C GLN A 524 31.56 -0.13 -31.03
N ASN A 525 32.53 0.76 -31.30
CA ASN A 525 33.91 0.62 -30.87
C ASN A 525 34.04 0.64 -29.34
N MET A 526 33.32 1.54 -28.66
CA MET A 526 33.29 1.60 -27.20
C MET A 526 32.70 0.31 -26.59
N TYR A 527 31.63 -0.23 -27.17
CA TYR A 527 31.05 -1.51 -26.74
C TYR A 527 32.02 -2.68 -26.91
N ILE A 528 32.73 -2.75 -28.05
CA ILE A 528 33.74 -3.79 -28.29
C ILE A 528 34.87 -3.69 -27.26
N LYS A 529 35.43 -2.49 -27.05
CA LYS A 529 36.45 -2.26 -26.02
C LYS A 529 35.96 -2.72 -24.64
N GLN A 530 34.74 -2.37 -24.27
CA GLN A 530 34.12 -2.79 -23.01
C GLN A 530 33.97 -4.31 -22.92
N ARG A 531 33.66 -5.02 -24.02
CA ARG A 531 33.55 -6.49 -24.04
C ARG A 531 34.89 -7.17 -23.77
N PHE A 532 35.99 -6.69 -24.35
CA PHE A 532 37.34 -7.21 -24.07
C PHE A 532 37.73 -6.97 -22.61
N THR A 533 37.56 -5.76 -22.09
CA THR A 533 37.83 -5.45 -20.67
C THR A 533 36.96 -6.27 -19.72
N SER A 534 35.71 -6.54 -20.09
CA SER A 534 34.81 -7.36 -19.26
C SER A 534 35.23 -8.83 -19.27
N ALA A 535 35.71 -9.36 -20.40
CA ALA A 535 36.17 -10.74 -20.51
C ALA A 535 37.41 -11.02 -19.66
N THR A 536 38.41 -10.14 -19.70
CA THR A 536 39.61 -10.22 -18.86
C THR A 536 39.25 -10.12 -17.38
N ALA A 537 38.42 -9.14 -17.01
CA ALA A 537 37.96 -8.98 -15.63
C ALA A 537 37.16 -10.19 -15.11
N LEU A 538 36.32 -10.81 -15.95
CA LEU A 538 35.57 -12.02 -15.58
C LEU A 538 36.49 -13.22 -15.36
N ALA A 539 37.51 -13.42 -16.21
CA ALA A 539 38.48 -14.49 -16.04
C ALA A 539 39.26 -14.35 -14.73
N ALA A 540 39.81 -13.17 -14.46
CA ALA A 540 40.50 -12.87 -13.21
C ALA A 540 39.57 -13.02 -11.99
N TYR A 541 38.33 -12.53 -12.07
CA TYR A 541 37.34 -12.65 -11.01
C TYR A 541 37.04 -14.11 -10.66
N MET A 542 36.89 -14.99 -11.65
CA MET A 542 36.60 -16.41 -11.40
C MET A 542 37.74 -17.12 -10.67
N VAL A 543 38.99 -16.84 -11.04
CA VAL A 543 40.17 -17.35 -10.31
C VAL A 543 40.14 -16.88 -8.85
N ARG A 544 39.92 -15.57 -8.62
CA ARG A 544 39.89 -14.99 -7.27
C ARG A 544 38.77 -15.56 -6.40
N VAL A 545 37.55 -15.66 -6.92
CA VAL A 545 36.41 -16.24 -6.18
C VAL A 545 36.68 -17.69 -5.80
N LYS A 546 37.27 -18.46 -6.70
CA LYS A 546 37.56 -19.89 -6.45
C LYS A 546 38.70 -20.05 -5.46
N LEU A 547 39.78 -19.27 -5.60
CA LEU A 547 40.88 -19.19 -4.64
C LEU A 547 40.39 -18.83 -3.22
N ARG A 548 39.47 -17.84 -3.12
CA ARG A 548 38.87 -17.44 -1.84
C ARG A 548 38.03 -18.55 -1.20
N SER A 549 37.27 -19.30 -1.99
CA SER A 549 36.42 -20.37 -1.45
C SER A 549 37.28 -21.53 -0.91
N SER A 550 38.10 -22.15 -1.78
CA SER A 550 39.08 -23.18 -1.40
C SER A 550 40.09 -23.47 -2.53
N HIS A 551 41.25 -24.02 -2.20
CA HIS A 551 42.20 -24.54 -3.19
C HIS A 551 41.57 -25.67 -4.03
N CYS A 552 40.70 -26.50 -3.44
CA CYS A 552 39.93 -27.50 -4.16
C CYS A 552 39.00 -26.86 -5.22
N ALA A 553 38.34 -25.76 -4.89
CA ALA A 553 37.50 -25.00 -5.83
C ALA A 553 38.31 -24.38 -6.97
N LEU A 554 39.52 -23.88 -6.69
CA LEU A 554 40.42 -23.38 -7.72
C LEU A 554 40.89 -24.52 -8.64
N PHE A 555 41.25 -25.67 -8.07
CA PHE A 555 41.63 -26.85 -8.85
C PHE A 555 40.47 -27.36 -9.73
N GLU A 556 39.24 -27.40 -9.21
CA GLU A 556 38.05 -27.73 -10.00
C GLU A 556 37.87 -26.75 -11.16
N TYR A 557 38.03 -25.44 -10.93
CA TYR A 557 37.91 -24.44 -11.99
C TYR A 557 38.92 -24.68 -13.11
N LEU A 558 40.15 -25.09 -12.77
CA LEU A 558 41.22 -25.36 -13.71
C LEU A 558 41.06 -26.67 -14.48
N HIS A 559 40.84 -27.78 -13.77
CA HIS A 559 40.93 -29.15 -14.30
C HIS A 559 39.59 -29.89 -14.39
N GLY A 560 38.52 -29.34 -13.81
CA GLY A 560 37.19 -29.93 -13.80
C GLY A 560 36.87 -30.75 -12.55
N THR A 561 35.57 -31.06 -12.38
CA THR A 561 35.04 -31.77 -11.21
C THR A 561 35.61 -33.19 -11.06
N ASP A 562 35.74 -33.95 -12.15
CA ASP A 562 36.23 -35.34 -12.08
C ASP A 562 37.69 -35.40 -11.61
N ALA A 563 38.52 -34.50 -12.13
CA ALA A 563 39.91 -34.36 -11.70
C ALA A 563 40.02 -33.93 -10.23
N ALA A 564 39.15 -33.01 -9.78
CA ALA A 564 39.10 -32.59 -8.38
C ALA A 564 38.67 -33.75 -7.46
N ASN A 565 37.65 -34.53 -7.85
CA ASN A 565 37.22 -35.72 -7.11
C ASN A 565 38.37 -36.72 -6.95
N GLN A 566 39.14 -36.97 -8.01
CA GLN A 566 40.29 -37.86 -7.96
C GLN A 566 41.42 -37.30 -7.08
N LYS A 567 41.81 -36.03 -7.28
CA LYS A 567 42.93 -35.38 -6.57
C LYS A 567 42.68 -35.27 -5.06
N PHE A 568 41.47 -34.88 -4.66
CA PHE A 568 41.12 -34.66 -3.26
C PHE A 568 40.40 -35.84 -2.62
N SER A 569 40.27 -36.96 -3.34
CA SER A 569 39.52 -38.16 -2.90
C SER A 569 38.11 -37.81 -2.42
N LEU A 570 37.36 -37.10 -3.25
CA LEU A 570 35.99 -36.69 -3.01
C LEU A 570 35.01 -37.53 -3.83
N HIS A 571 33.79 -37.64 -3.33
CA HIS A 571 32.67 -38.30 -4.01
C HIS A 571 31.57 -37.29 -4.36
N SER A 572 31.96 -36.12 -4.88
CA SER A 572 30.99 -35.09 -5.23
C SER A 572 30.13 -35.55 -6.40
N THR A 573 28.81 -35.59 -6.19
CA THR A 573 27.80 -35.95 -7.19
C THR A 573 27.26 -34.74 -7.96
N LYS A 574 27.94 -33.59 -7.87
CA LYS A 574 27.51 -32.37 -8.55
C LYS A 574 27.59 -32.52 -10.07
N ASN A 575 26.81 -31.70 -10.78
CA ASN A 575 26.95 -31.57 -12.23
C ASN A 575 28.39 -31.13 -12.57
N PRO A 576 29.05 -31.79 -13.55
CA PRO A 576 30.41 -31.44 -13.95
C PRO A 576 30.54 -29.95 -14.29
N SER A 577 31.53 -29.30 -13.70
CA SER A 577 31.78 -27.86 -13.85
C SER A 577 33.28 -27.56 -13.90
N GLY A 578 33.65 -26.32 -14.18
CA GLY A 578 35.06 -25.93 -14.29
C GLY A 578 35.70 -26.32 -15.63
N ASP A 579 36.89 -26.92 -15.58
CA ASP A 579 37.73 -27.31 -16.73
C ASP A 579 38.01 -26.14 -17.70
N ILE A 580 38.49 -25.02 -17.19
CA ILE A 580 38.85 -23.88 -18.05
C ILE A 580 40.02 -24.23 -18.99
N LEU A 581 40.95 -25.10 -18.56
CA LEU A 581 42.06 -25.56 -19.39
C LEU A 581 41.56 -26.37 -20.58
N GLY A 582 40.66 -27.34 -20.38
CA GLY A 582 40.05 -28.09 -21.47
C GLY A 582 39.17 -27.23 -22.37
N LYS A 583 38.47 -26.23 -21.81
CA LYS A 583 37.71 -25.25 -22.59
C LYS A 583 38.59 -24.41 -23.51
N ILE A 584 39.72 -23.88 -23.02
CA ILE A 584 40.62 -23.07 -23.86
C ILE A 584 41.34 -23.94 -24.89
N LYS A 585 41.70 -25.19 -24.55
CA LYS A 585 42.21 -26.15 -25.54
C LYS A 585 41.22 -26.41 -26.67
N LYS A 586 39.93 -26.54 -26.36
CA LYS A 586 38.86 -26.62 -27.37
C LYS A 586 38.75 -25.33 -28.17
N CYS A 587 38.83 -24.17 -27.53
CA CYS A 587 38.85 -22.88 -28.20
C CYS A 587 40.04 -22.75 -29.17
N SER A 588 41.20 -23.35 -28.89
CA SER A 588 42.35 -23.34 -29.80
C SER A 588 42.13 -24.13 -31.10
N SER A 589 41.09 -24.97 -31.20
CA SER A 589 40.83 -25.79 -32.39
C SER A 589 40.10 -25.05 -33.51
N SER A 590 39.42 -23.96 -33.20
CA SER A 590 38.68 -23.17 -34.19
C SER A 590 38.58 -21.70 -33.78
N LEU A 591 38.56 -20.80 -34.78
CA LEU A 591 38.40 -19.38 -34.52
C LEU A 591 37.00 -19.05 -33.94
N PRO A 592 36.90 -18.02 -33.09
CA PRO A 592 35.62 -17.50 -32.62
C PRO A 592 34.68 -17.12 -33.77
N LYS A 593 33.37 -17.16 -33.51
CA LYS A 593 32.38 -16.78 -34.54
C LYS A 593 32.45 -15.27 -34.80
N LYS A 594 32.83 -14.91 -36.02
CA LYS A 594 32.91 -13.51 -36.46
C LYS A 594 31.53 -12.97 -36.83
N HIS A 595 31.06 -11.98 -36.07
CA HIS A 595 29.84 -11.23 -36.34
C HIS A 595 30.07 -9.71 -36.36
N VAL A 596 31.33 -9.29 -36.47
CA VAL A 596 31.77 -7.88 -36.42
C VAL A 596 32.71 -7.65 -37.59
N ASP A 597 32.57 -6.49 -38.23
CA ASP A 597 33.45 -6.04 -39.31
C ASP A 597 34.84 -5.68 -38.79
N ASP A 598 35.87 -5.91 -39.60
CA ASP A 598 37.28 -5.70 -39.20
C ASP A 598 37.62 -4.22 -38.95
N SER A 599 36.88 -3.29 -39.56
CA SER A 599 37.07 -1.85 -39.35
C SER A 599 36.77 -1.40 -37.92
N LEU A 600 35.96 -2.16 -37.17
CA LEU A 600 35.58 -1.87 -35.80
C LEU A 600 36.57 -2.43 -34.76
N LEU A 601 37.59 -3.17 -35.19
CA LEU A 601 38.59 -3.79 -34.32
C LEU A 601 39.88 -2.99 -34.34
N SER A 602 40.34 -2.56 -33.16
CA SER A 602 41.67 -1.97 -33.01
C SER A 602 42.78 -3.00 -33.23
N GLN A 603 44.01 -2.55 -33.53
CA GLN A 603 45.18 -3.44 -33.69
C GLN A 603 45.37 -4.40 -32.52
N GLU A 604 45.10 -3.97 -31.29
CA GLU A 604 45.19 -4.79 -30.08
C GLU A 604 44.11 -5.86 -29.94
N GLN A 605 43.08 -5.85 -30.79
CA GLN A 605 41.93 -6.78 -30.76
C GLN A 605 41.91 -7.73 -31.95
N GLN A 606 42.68 -7.43 -32.99
CA GLN A 606 42.76 -8.24 -34.22
C GLN A 606 43.26 -9.66 -33.96
N TRP A 607 44.00 -9.90 -32.87
CA TRP A 607 44.43 -11.25 -32.47
C TRP A 607 43.27 -12.24 -32.29
N LEU A 608 42.03 -11.79 -32.09
CA LEU A 608 40.88 -12.68 -31.87
C LEU A 608 40.49 -13.46 -33.15
N TYR A 609 40.73 -12.89 -34.33
CA TYR A 609 40.34 -13.47 -35.63
C TYR A 609 41.52 -13.80 -36.54
N ASP A 610 42.75 -13.57 -36.09
CA ASP A 610 43.96 -14.06 -36.73
C ASP A 610 44.32 -15.46 -36.20
N GLU A 611 44.41 -16.44 -37.08
CA GLU A 611 44.63 -17.85 -36.70
C GLU A 611 45.92 -18.08 -35.91
N ARG A 612 47.02 -17.40 -36.28
CA ARG A 612 48.31 -17.57 -35.61
C ARG A 612 48.34 -16.86 -34.26
N LEU A 613 47.88 -15.61 -34.22
CA LEU A 613 47.87 -14.81 -33.00
C LEU A 613 46.85 -15.33 -31.98
N TYR A 614 45.70 -15.83 -32.43
CA TYR A 614 44.69 -16.43 -31.56
C TYR A 614 45.19 -17.72 -30.93
N LYS A 615 45.85 -18.59 -31.71
CA LYS A 615 46.47 -19.81 -31.19
C LYS A 615 47.56 -19.51 -30.16
N SER A 616 48.44 -18.55 -30.47
CA SER A 616 49.45 -18.07 -29.52
C SER A 616 48.83 -17.51 -28.23
N ALA A 617 47.73 -16.76 -28.33
CA ALA A 617 47.00 -16.26 -27.18
C ALA A 617 46.37 -17.40 -26.35
N CYS A 618 45.82 -18.44 -26.99
CA CYS A 618 45.29 -19.62 -26.32
C CYS A 618 46.39 -20.37 -25.56
N ASP A 619 47.53 -20.62 -26.21
CA ASP A 619 48.68 -21.31 -25.61
C ASP A 619 49.25 -20.52 -24.43
N HIS A 620 49.35 -19.20 -24.58
CA HIS A 620 49.78 -18.32 -23.49
C HIS A 620 48.81 -18.34 -22.30
N GLU A 621 47.50 -18.24 -22.54
CA GLU A 621 46.50 -18.28 -21.47
C GLU A 621 46.43 -19.66 -20.78
N ILE A 622 46.61 -20.75 -21.55
CA ILE A 622 46.78 -22.11 -21.00
C ILE A 622 48.00 -22.17 -20.07
N HIS A 623 49.14 -21.63 -20.51
CA HIS A 623 50.37 -21.60 -19.71
C HIS A 623 50.19 -20.80 -18.41
N LEU A 624 49.50 -19.65 -18.46
CA LEU A 624 49.16 -18.88 -17.26
C LEU A 624 48.29 -19.68 -16.30
N TYR A 625 47.23 -20.34 -16.78
CA TYR A 625 46.39 -21.20 -15.94
C TYR A 625 47.14 -22.41 -15.37
N GLN A 626 48.08 -22.98 -16.11
CA GLN A 626 48.95 -24.06 -15.61
C GLN A 626 49.88 -23.57 -14.50
N LYS A 627 50.47 -22.37 -14.64
CA LYS A 627 51.25 -21.74 -13.55
C LYS A 627 50.38 -21.47 -12.32
N ILE A 628 49.16 -20.94 -12.52
CA ILE A 628 48.20 -20.74 -11.43
C ILE A 628 47.88 -22.07 -10.75
N GLY A 629 47.69 -23.16 -11.52
CA GLY A 629 47.49 -24.50 -10.98
C GLY A 629 48.67 -24.99 -10.15
N ALA A 630 49.90 -24.85 -10.65
CA ALA A 630 51.11 -25.24 -9.93
C ALA A 630 51.29 -24.47 -8.61
N LEU A 631 50.97 -23.16 -8.60
CA LEU A 631 50.95 -22.35 -7.39
C LEU A 631 49.82 -22.77 -6.44
N ALA A 632 48.63 -23.07 -6.96
CA ALA A 632 47.50 -23.52 -6.16
C ALA A 632 47.78 -24.85 -5.45
N GLU A 633 48.56 -25.75 -6.06
CA GLU A 633 48.99 -27.01 -5.44
C GLU A 633 49.98 -26.82 -4.28
N GLN A 634 50.64 -25.66 -4.19
CA GLN A 634 51.57 -25.32 -3.09
C GLN A 634 50.86 -24.71 -1.87
N LEU A 635 49.56 -24.41 -1.97
CA LEU A 635 48.78 -23.88 -0.86
C LEU A 635 48.71 -24.91 0.28
N SER A 636 48.85 -24.44 1.51
CA SER A 636 48.98 -25.28 2.71
C SER A 636 47.70 -26.04 3.09
N GLY A 637 46.55 -25.66 2.55
CA GLY A 637 45.24 -26.15 2.96
C GLY A 637 44.77 -25.66 4.34
N LYS A 638 45.53 -24.77 5.00
CA LYS A 638 45.20 -24.25 6.34
C LYS A 638 43.90 -23.48 6.36
N ARG A 639 43.50 -22.88 5.23
CA ARG A 639 42.27 -22.10 5.12
C ARG A 639 41.02 -22.95 5.30
N GLU A 640 40.95 -24.06 4.60
CA GLU A 640 39.86 -25.03 4.71
C GLU A 640 39.88 -25.72 6.06
N GLN A 641 41.09 -26.00 6.57
CA GLN A 641 41.26 -26.57 7.90
C GLN A 641 40.70 -25.64 8.99
N SER A 642 41.03 -24.34 8.95
CA SER A 642 40.52 -23.33 9.89
C SER A 642 38.99 -23.21 9.83
N LYS A 643 38.41 -23.25 8.61
CA LYS A 643 36.95 -23.26 8.44
C LYS A 643 36.31 -24.51 9.07
N ALA A 644 36.88 -25.69 8.83
CA ALA A 644 36.42 -26.94 9.43
C ALA A 644 36.55 -26.93 10.96
N ASP A 645 37.68 -26.47 11.48
CA ASP A 645 37.94 -26.34 12.92
C ASP A 645 36.97 -25.36 13.57
N THR A 646 36.71 -24.22 12.94
CA THR A 646 35.71 -23.26 13.42
C THR A 646 34.31 -23.89 13.51
N LEU A 647 33.90 -24.68 12.51
CA LEU A 647 32.62 -25.40 12.55
C LEU A 647 32.57 -26.41 13.70
N ILE A 648 33.63 -27.21 13.86
CA ILE A 648 33.75 -28.24 14.90
C ILE A 648 33.74 -27.60 16.29
N ASP A 649 34.52 -26.55 16.51
CA ASP A 649 34.62 -25.87 17.81
C ASP A 649 33.29 -25.26 18.24
N ASN A 650 32.53 -24.68 17.29
CA ASN A 650 31.21 -24.15 17.59
C ASN A 650 30.19 -25.24 17.97
N THR A 651 30.45 -26.53 17.67
CA THR A 651 29.57 -27.63 18.15
C THR A 651 29.64 -27.85 19.67
N LYS A 652 30.61 -27.23 20.36
CA LYS A 652 30.71 -27.23 21.82
C LYS A 652 29.62 -26.34 22.45
N ALA A 653 29.30 -25.22 21.81
CA ALA A 653 28.29 -24.26 22.26
C ALA A 653 26.92 -24.46 21.59
N HIS A 654 26.89 -25.00 20.37
CA HIS A 654 25.69 -25.09 19.55
C HIS A 654 25.46 -26.52 19.05
N ARG A 655 24.24 -27.06 19.24
CA ARG A 655 23.92 -28.42 18.77
C ARG A 655 23.69 -28.51 17.26
N LYS A 656 23.11 -27.46 16.68
CA LYS A 656 22.75 -27.39 15.25
C LYS A 656 23.38 -26.17 14.62
N ILE A 657 24.23 -26.39 13.62
CA ILE A 657 24.98 -25.35 12.91
C ILE A 657 24.65 -25.39 11.43
N LEU A 658 24.38 -24.22 10.86
CA LEU A 658 24.26 -24.02 9.43
C LEU A 658 25.54 -23.35 8.90
N ALA A 659 26.04 -23.79 7.75
CA ALA A 659 27.17 -23.16 7.10
C ALA A 659 26.88 -22.95 5.61
N PHE A 660 27.17 -21.77 5.05
CA PHE A 660 26.88 -21.48 3.64
C PHE A 660 28.14 -21.14 2.83
N ASP A 661 28.28 -21.76 1.66
CA ASP A 661 29.27 -21.41 0.62
C ASP A 661 28.59 -21.43 -0.76
N ALA A 662 28.95 -20.51 -1.66
CA ALA A 662 28.47 -20.52 -3.05
C ALA A 662 29.03 -21.71 -3.87
N THR A 663 30.13 -22.34 -3.42
CA THR A 663 30.84 -23.39 -4.14
C THR A 663 30.62 -24.77 -3.52
N VAL A 664 29.86 -25.59 -4.22
CA VAL A 664 29.49 -26.95 -3.78
C VAL A 664 30.69 -27.86 -3.50
N ILE A 665 31.73 -27.87 -4.35
CA ILE A 665 32.90 -28.76 -4.15
C ILE A 665 33.65 -28.43 -2.85
N THR A 666 33.63 -27.15 -2.42
CA THR A 666 34.18 -26.73 -1.14
C THR A 666 33.39 -27.34 0.02
N LEU A 667 32.06 -27.43 -0.09
CA LEU A 667 31.22 -28.07 0.92
C LEU A 667 31.54 -29.57 1.04
N ASP A 668 31.71 -30.27 -0.08
CA ASP A 668 32.10 -31.68 -0.09
C ASP A 668 33.50 -31.90 0.52
N TYR A 669 34.42 -30.97 0.25
CA TYR A 669 35.75 -31.00 0.83
C TYR A 669 35.73 -30.74 2.35
N LEU A 670 34.95 -29.76 2.81
CA LEU A 670 34.75 -29.52 4.24
C LEU A 670 34.06 -30.69 4.94
N TYR A 671 33.09 -31.33 4.30
CA TYR A 671 32.47 -32.56 4.80
C TYR A 671 33.51 -33.66 5.07
N LYS A 672 34.43 -33.88 4.12
CA LYS A 672 35.53 -34.83 4.28
C LYS A 672 36.41 -34.46 5.49
N LEU A 673 36.88 -33.21 5.57
CA LEU A 673 37.76 -32.74 6.64
C LEU A 673 37.12 -32.87 8.03
N ILE A 674 35.83 -32.54 8.14
CA ILE A 674 35.09 -32.67 9.41
C ILE A 674 34.94 -34.13 9.80
N ARG A 675 34.54 -35.00 8.86
CA ARG A 675 34.34 -36.43 9.11
C ARG A 675 35.63 -37.17 9.49
N GLU A 676 36.76 -36.78 8.91
CA GLU A 676 38.07 -37.35 9.24
C GLU A 676 38.53 -36.99 10.66
N LYS A 677 38.20 -35.78 11.13
CA LYS A 677 38.56 -35.32 12.49
C LYS A 677 37.58 -35.78 13.56
N HIS A 678 36.28 -35.69 13.26
CA HIS A 678 35.18 -35.88 14.20
C HIS A 678 34.04 -36.67 13.53
N PRO A 679 34.17 -38.01 13.43
CA PRO A 679 33.14 -38.86 12.84
C PRO A 679 31.87 -38.95 13.69
N ASP A 680 31.92 -38.51 14.95
CA ASP A 680 30.79 -38.41 15.88
C ASP A 680 29.83 -37.26 15.53
N ILE A 681 30.28 -36.26 14.76
CA ILE A 681 29.45 -35.12 14.35
C ILE A 681 28.73 -35.47 13.04
N LYS A 682 27.40 -35.53 13.09
CA LYS A 682 26.59 -35.79 11.90
C LYS A 682 26.61 -34.56 10.99
N THR A 683 27.34 -34.68 9.88
CA THR A 683 27.52 -33.61 8.88
C THR A 683 26.77 -33.98 7.59
N ILE A 684 26.06 -33.03 6.98
CA ILE A 684 25.28 -33.25 5.75
C ILE A 684 25.55 -32.13 4.75
N VAL A 685 25.73 -32.46 3.47
CA VAL A 685 25.88 -31.48 2.38
C VAL A 685 24.54 -31.29 1.66
N ALA A 686 23.91 -30.13 1.83
CA ALA A 686 22.67 -29.78 1.16
C ALA A 686 22.93 -28.83 -0.01
N ALA A 687 22.89 -29.37 -1.23
CA ALA A 687 23.06 -28.63 -2.47
C ALA A 687 21.88 -28.85 -3.44
N GLY A 688 21.65 -27.89 -4.34
CA GLY A 688 20.45 -27.87 -5.20
C GLY A 688 20.25 -29.06 -6.15
N HIS A 689 21.27 -29.89 -6.36
CA HIS A 689 21.20 -31.10 -7.20
C HIS A 689 20.86 -32.37 -6.40
N ASN A 690 21.00 -32.35 -5.07
CA ASN A 690 20.77 -33.50 -4.20
C ASN A 690 19.49 -33.30 -3.37
N THR A 691 18.38 -33.85 -3.88
CA THR A 691 17.06 -33.71 -3.23
C THR A 691 16.93 -34.48 -1.93
N ARG A 692 17.63 -35.61 -1.79
CA ARG A 692 17.60 -36.45 -0.58
C ARG A 692 18.18 -35.69 0.61
N ASP A 693 19.42 -35.23 0.49
CA ASP A 693 20.13 -34.57 1.59
C ASP A 693 19.50 -33.22 1.92
N ARG A 694 18.98 -32.51 0.91
CA ARG A 694 18.15 -31.32 1.12
C ARG A 694 16.94 -31.63 2.00
N ASN A 695 16.17 -32.67 1.69
CA ASN A 695 14.98 -33.03 2.45
C ASN A 695 15.33 -33.49 3.87
N GLU A 696 16.45 -34.20 4.04
CA GLU A 696 16.95 -34.58 5.35
C GLU A 696 17.31 -33.35 6.20
N VAL A 697 18.06 -32.40 5.65
CA VAL A 697 18.37 -31.13 6.35
C VAL A 697 17.09 -30.37 6.69
N MET A 698 16.12 -30.30 5.77
CA MET A 698 14.83 -29.66 6.03
C MET A 698 14.06 -30.29 7.19
N GLN A 699 14.13 -31.61 7.35
CA GLN A 699 13.46 -32.32 8.44
C GLN A 699 14.21 -32.18 9.76
N LEU A 700 15.55 -32.32 9.75
CA LEU A 700 16.38 -32.26 10.94
C LEU A 700 16.48 -30.84 11.53
N PHE A 701 16.39 -29.80 10.71
CA PHE A 701 16.45 -28.40 11.13
C PHE A 701 15.06 -27.73 11.20
N ALA A 702 13.98 -28.52 11.08
CA ALA A 702 12.62 -28.04 11.31
C ALA A 702 12.37 -27.81 12.81
N LEU A 703 11.52 -26.82 13.10
CA LEU A 703 11.12 -26.46 14.47
C LEU A 703 10.57 -27.66 15.26
N GLY A 704 11.00 -27.82 16.51
CA GLY A 704 10.52 -28.87 17.42
C GLY A 704 11.16 -30.25 17.22
N ASN A 705 12.14 -30.39 16.31
CA ASN A 705 12.89 -31.63 16.14
C ASN A 705 14.07 -31.66 17.13
N GLN A 706 13.83 -32.00 18.39
CA GLN A 706 14.90 -32.05 19.39
C GLN A 706 15.76 -33.30 19.20
N THR A 707 17.02 -33.10 18.81
CA THR A 707 18.02 -34.17 18.72
C THR A 707 19.12 -33.94 19.75
N GLU A 708 19.61 -35.02 20.36
CA GLU A 708 20.83 -34.97 21.19
C GLU A 708 22.10 -34.96 20.33
N GLU A 709 22.01 -35.41 19.08
CA GLU A 709 23.11 -35.42 18.12
C GLU A 709 23.56 -34.01 17.72
N LYS A 710 24.89 -33.83 17.60
CA LYS A 710 25.51 -32.63 17.02
C LYS A 710 25.41 -32.68 15.50
N LEU A 711 24.85 -31.62 14.92
CA LEU A 711 24.52 -31.55 13.50
C LEU A 711 25.16 -30.33 12.83
N ILE A 712 25.83 -30.56 11.71
CA ILE A 712 26.36 -29.51 10.83
C ILE A 712 25.76 -29.69 9.44
N ALA A 713 25.00 -28.71 8.96
CA ALA A 713 24.52 -28.69 7.58
C ALA A 713 25.32 -27.70 6.74
N LEU A 714 26.05 -28.24 5.77
CA LEU A 714 26.83 -27.51 4.78
C LEU A 714 25.93 -27.22 3.58
N CYS A 715 25.50 -25.97 3.43
CA CYS A 715 24.44 -25.53 2.54
C CYS A 715 24.99 -24.71 1.37
N SER A 716 24.51 -24.98 0.15
CA SER A 716 24.74 -24.06 -0.97
C SER A 716 23.69 -22.95 -1.02
N ASP A 717 23.90 -21.92 -1.86
CA ASP A 717 22.91 -20.84 -2.07
C ASP A 717 21.52 -21.34 -2.51
N ALA A 718 21.40 -22.59 -3.00
CA ALA A 718 20.10 -23.18 -3.29
C ALA A 718 19.23 -23.39 -2.04
N MET A 719 19.85 -23.39 -0.85
CA MET A 719 19.19 -23.55 0.45
C MET A 719 18.92 -22.22 1.18
N SER A 720 19.40 -21.08 0.65
CA SER A 720 19.25 -19.77 1.31
C SER A 720 17.86 -19.17 1.12
N GLU A 721 17.08 -19.64 0.14
CA GLU A 721 15.76 -19.12 -0.19
C GLU A 721 14.66 -20.18 0.01
N GLY A 722 13.55 -19.76 0.64
CA GLY A 722 12.31 -20.53 0.60
C GLY A 722 12.25 -21.80 1.45
N ILE A 723 13.19 -22.00 2.38
CA ILE A 723 13.27 -23.19 3.23
C ILE A 723 13.26 -22.82 4.73
N ASN A 724 12.62 -23.62 5.57
CA ASN A 724 12.56 -23.43 7.02
C ASN A 724 13.68 -24.22 7.70
N LEU A 725 14.64 -23.53 8.33
CA LEU A 725 15.82 -24.11 9.00
C LEU A 725 16.07 -23.44 10.37
N GLN A 726 15.00 -22.97 11.00
CA GLN A 726 15.03 -22.05 12.14
C GLN A 726 15.44 -22.66 13.49
N ASP A 727 15.63 -23.98 13.55
CA ASP A 727 16.01 -24.68 14.77
C ASP A 727 17.53 -24.59 15.08
N ALA A 728 18.32 -24.10 14.12
CA ALA A 728 19.73 -23.80 14.36
C ALA A 728 19.91 -22.50 15.16
N SER A 729 20.91 -22.50 16.06
CA SER A 729 21.30 -21.33 16.85
C SER A 729 22.56 -20.63 16.31
N CYS A 730 23.25 -21.23 15.33
CA CYS A 730 24.52 -20.74 14.81
C CYS A 730 24.61 -20.86 13.28
N LEU A 731 25.10 -19.80 12.64
CA LEU A 731 25.32 -19.70 11.21
C LEU A 731 26.77 -19.31 10.90
N LEU A 732 27.46 -20.09 10.08
CA LEU A 732 28.76 -19.75 9.51
C LEU A 732 28.62 -19.31 8.05
N LEU A 733 29.12 -18.11 7.71
CA LEU A 733 29.33 -17.73 6.33
C LEU A 733 30.72 -18.21 5.90
N LEU A 734 30.82 -19.26 5.09
CA LEU A 734 32.11 -19.84 4.66
C LEU A 734 32.81 -18.99 3.59
N ASP A 735 32.04 -18.15 2.91
CA ASP A 735 32.47 -17.13 1.96
C ASP A 735 31.78 -15.79 2.28
N MET A 736 32.43 -14.67 1.93
CA MET A 736 31.77 -13.36 2.00
C MET A 736 30.81 -13.21 0.82
N PRO A 737 29.51 -13.00 1.06
CA PRO A 737 28.58 -12.78 -0.02
C PRO A 737 28.83 -11.45 -0.74
N SER A 738 28.77 -11.47 -2.07
CA SER A 738 29.04 -10.28 -2.90
C SER A 738 27.87 -9.29 -3.01
N VAL A 739 26.70 -9.65 -2.48
CA VAL A 739 25.45 -8.87 -2.57
C VAL A 739 24.66 -9.00 -1.27
N LEU A 740 24.13 -7.88 -0.77
CA LEU A 740 23.36 -7.80 0.49
C LEU A 740 22.22 -8.81 0.57
N ARG A 741 21.45 -8.98 -0.51
CA ARG A 741 20.35 -9.96 -0.57
C ARG A 741 20.77 -11.36 -0.10
N ILE A 742 21.94 -11.86 -0.54
CA ILE A 742 22.38 -13.22 -0.20
C ILE A 742 22.64 -13.33 1.30
N VAL A 743 23.21 -12.28 1.89
CA VAL A 743 23.43 -12.19 3.35
C VAL A 743 22.09 -12.27 4.09
N GLU A 744 21.13 -11.42 3.75
CA GLU A 744 19.82 -11.39 4.40
C GLU A 744 19.07 -12.71 4.28
N GLN A 745 19.19 -13.38 3.14
CA GLN A 745 18.55 -14.66 2.89
C GLN A 745 19.18 -15.79 3.71
N ARG A 746 20.52 -15.83 3.79
CA ARG A 746 21.29 -16.79 4.60
C ARG A 746 21.04 -16.58 6.09
N ILE A 747 21.16 -15.36 6.61
CA ILE A 747 20.92 -15.04 8.03
C ILE A 747 19.45 -15.25 8.40
N GLY A 748 18.52 -14.86 7.52
CA GLY A 748 17.08 -15.07 7.69
C GLY A 748 16.64 -16.54 7.70
N ARG A 749 17.57 -17.51 7.59
CA ARG A 749 17.28 -18.92 7.86
C ARG A 749 17.13 -19.20 9.36
N LEU A 750 17.91 -18.51 10.21
CA LEU A 750 17.86 -18.58 11.67
C LEU A 750 17.07 -17.43 12.27
N GLU A 751 17.28 -16.22 11.73
CA GLU A 751 16.74 -14.98 12.27
C GLU A 751 15.27 -14.78 11.87
N ARG A 752 14.37 -15.49 12.56
CA ARG A 752 12.93 -15.51 12.30
C ARG A 752 12.15 -15.35 13.60
N MET A 753 10.90 -14.91 13.51
CA MET A 753 10.05 -14.71 14.70
C MET A 753 9.72 -16.02 15.42
N ASP A 754 9.64 -17.13 14.71
CA ASP A 754 9.33 -18.44 15.27
C ASP A 754 10.57 -19.20 15.76
N CYS A 755 11.74 -18.54 15.85
CA CYS A 755 12.95 -19.13 16.41
C CYS A 755 12.75 -19.48 17.90
N GLU A 756 13.20 -20.66 18.33
CA GLU A 756 13.16 -21.07 19.74
C GLU A 756 14.29 -20.46 20.57
N HIS A 757 15.36 -20.02 19.92
CA HIS A 757 16.53 -19.45 20.58
C HIS A 757 16.34 -17.95 20.80
N LYS A 758 16.61 -17.46 22.01
CA LYS A 758 16.58 -16.01 22.31
C LYS A 758 17.73 -15.26 21.64
N GLU A 759 18.86 -15.94 21.44
CA GLU A 759 20.05 -15.40 20.81
C GLU A 759 20.56 -16.35 19.73
N ILE A 760 21.07 -15.79 18.64
CA ILE A 760 21.73 -16.55 17.57
C ILE A 760 23.12 -15.98 17.30
N THR A 761 24.03 -16.85 16.86
CA THR A 761 25.41 -16.47 16.51
C THR A 761 25.59 -16.50 14.99
N VAL A 762 26.10 -15.42 14.41
CA VAL A 762 26.47 -15.36 12.99
C VAL A 762 27.96 -15.08 12.86
N LEU A 763 28.69 -16.03 12.29
CA LEU A 763 30.14 -15.94 12.11
C LEU A 763 30.48 -15.53 10.67
N TRP A 764 31.27 -14.46 10.56
CA TRP A 764 31.70 -13.86 9.31
C TRP A 764 33.19 -14.14 9.05
N PRO A 765 33.59 -14.46 7.81
CA PRO A 765 34.99 -14.74 7.50
C PRO A 765 35.79 -13.42 7.47
N ASP A 766 36.89 -13.36 8.22
CA ASP A 766 37.87 -12.27 8.12
C ASP A 766 39.00 -12.64 7.16
N ASP A 767 38.70 -12.52 5.85
CA ASP A 767 39.63 -12.87 4.79
C ASP A 767 40.82 -11.93 4.71
N SER A 768 42.05 -12.45 4.63
CA SER A 768 43.22 -11.60 4.42
C SER A 768 43.16 -10.80 3.11
N ASP A 769 43.88 -9.67 3.02
CA ASP A 769 43.80 -8.76 1.85
C ASP A 769 44.06 -9.47 0.52
N ALA A 770 44.98 -10.46 0.51
CA ALA A 770 45.31 -11.26 -0.67
C ALA A 770 44.14 -12.15 -1.16
N PHE A 771 43.21 -12.52 -0.28
CA PHE A 771 42.04 -13.36 -0.59
C PHE A 771 40.73 -12.54 -0.68
N SER A 772 40.74 -11.30 -0.19
CA SER A 772 39.62 -10.37 -0.27
C SER A 772 39.26 -10.01 -1.73
N LEU A 773 37.99 -9.67 -1.98
CA LEU A 773 37.52 -9.24 -3.30
C LEU A 773 37.22 -7.75 -3.30
N ASN A 774 37.45 -7.08 -4.43
CA ASN A 774 37.09 -5.67 -4.61
C ASN A 774 35.56 -5.44 -4.46
N GLY A 775 34.76 -6.51 -4.58
CA GLY A 775 33.32 -6.48 -4.37
C GLY A 775 32.91 -6.33 -2.91
N ASP A 776 33.77 -6.69 -1.95
CA ASP A 776 33.46 -6.66 -0.52
C ASP A 776 33.23 -5.22 -0.06
N LYS A 777 34.11 -4.29 -0.47
CA LYS A 777 33.93 -2.86 -0.22
C LYS A 777 32.59 -2.33 -0.77
N ARG A 778 32.25 -2.71 -2.01
CA ARG A 778 30.98 -2.30 -2.62
C ARG A 778 29.77 -2.84 -1.87
N MET A 779 29.87 -4.04 -1.31
CA MET A 779 28.80 -4.64 -0.50
C MET A 779 28.60 -3.87 0.80
N VAL A 780 29.69 -3.47 1.48
CA VAL A 780 29.65 -2.58 2.66
C VAL A 780 29.09 -1.20 2.31
N ASP A 781 29.53 -0.59 1.21
CA ASP A 781 28.99 0.69 0.72
C ASP A 781 27.48 0.59 0.43
N THR A 782 27.04 -0.53 -0.18
CA THR A 782 25.62 -0.77 -0.49
C THR A 782 24.80 -0.97 0.78
N LEU A 783 25.36 -1.60 1.80
CA LEU A 783 24.74 -1.77 3.11
C LEU A 783 24.49 -0.44 3.79
N LEU A 784 25.49 0.44 3.81
CA LEU A 784 25.37 1.80 4.32
C LEU A 784 24.32 2.62 3.59
N LEU A 785 24.35 2.58 2.25
CA LEU A 785 23.30 3.19 1.45
C LEU A 785 21.94 2.59 1.83
N THR A 786 21.80 1.26 1.93
CA THR A 786 20.52 0.63 2.26
C THR A 786 20.02 1.01 3.66
N GLU A 787 20.92 1.21 4.62
CA GLU A 787 20.63 1.73 5.96
C GLU A 787 20.02 3.13 5.90
N ASP A 788 20.68 4.05 5.19
CA ASP A 788 20.21 5.42 4.95
C ASP A 788 18.91 5.49 4.11
N LEU A 789 18.65 4.47 3.28
CA LEU A 789 17.48 4.45 2.40
C LEU A 789 16.26 3.83 3.07
N ILE A 790 16.38 2.63 3.62
CA ILE A 790 15.22 1.78 4.01
C ILE A 790 15.45 1.04 5.34
N GLY A 791 16.55 1.32 6.03
CA GLY A 791 16.84 0.75 7.35
C GLY A 791 17.40 -0.66 7.20
N ASN A 792 18.56 -0.87 7.82
CA ASN A 792 19.29 -2.13 7.68
C ASN A 792 18.67 -3.22 8.57
N ASN A 793 18.53 -4.42 8.01
CA ASN A 793 18.07 -5.61 8.73
C ASN A 793 19.23 -6.50 9.19
N VAL A 794 20.49 -6.21 8.87
CA VAL A 794 21.64 -7.08 9.15
C VAL A 794 22.64 -6.40 10.06
N ALA A 795 22.96 -7.04 11.19
CA ALA A 795 24.08 -6.65 12.05
C ALA A 795 25.41 -7.13 11.45
N ILE A 796 26.30 -6.20 11.11
CA ILE A 796 27.64 -6.50 10.58
C ILE A 796 28.67 -6.35 11.72
N PRO A 797 29.68 -7.23 11.82
CA PRO A 797 30.76 -7.03 12.77
C PRO A 797 31.54 -5.71 12.53
N GLN A 798 31.83 -4.99 13.61
CA GLN A 798 32.58 -3.72 13.56
C GLN A 798 33.94 -3.83 12.86
N SER A 799 34.65 -4.96 13.02
CA SER A 799 35.96 -5.17 12.40
C SER A 799 35.90 -5.18 10.86
N ILE A 800 34.84 -5.77 10.27
CA ILE A 800 34.61 -5.75 8.82
C ILE A 800 34.34 -4.34 8.35
N TYR A 801 33.54 -3.59 9.11
CA TYR A 801 33.24 -2.20 8.83
C TYR A 801 34.52 -1.35 8.79
N GLU A 802 35.34 -1.41 9.83
CA GLU A 802 36.60 -0.67 9.92
C GLU A 802 37.59 -1.03 8.80
N LYS A 803 37.68 -2.32 8.44
CA LYS A 803 38.59 -2.82 7.41
C LYS A 803 38.35 -2.19 6.04
N TYR A 804 37.09 -2.08 5.61
CA TYR A 804 36.77 -1.58 4.28
C TYR A 804 36.55 -0.05 4.20
N LEU A 805 36.29 0.63 5.33
CA LEU A 805 36.12 2.09 5.40
C LEU A 805 37.38 2.90 5.71
N LYS A 806 38.42 2.30 6.33
CA LYS A 806 39.72 2.95 6.57
C LYS A 806 40.40 3.53 5.33
N ALA A 807 39.93 3.18 4.13
CA ALA A 807 40.51 3.63 2.88
C ALA A 807 40.10 5.04 2.41
N ASN A 808 39.10 5.74 3.00
CA ASN A 808 38.67 7.06 2.45
C ASN A 808 38.04 8.11 3.38
N LEU A 809 37.84 7.91 4.69
CA LEU A 809 37.25 8.96 5.57
C LEU A 809 37.76 8.87 7.02
N ASN A 810 37.72 10.01 7.72
CA ASN A 810 38.20 10.21 9.09
C ASN A 810 37.46 9.25 10.06
N THR A 811 38.14 8.17 10.44
CA THR A 811 37.57 6.96 11.04
C THR A 811 36.92 7.23 12.41
N HIS A 812 37.36 8.27 13.12
CA HIS A 812 36.82 8.63 14.44
C HIS A 812 35.41 9.24 14.38
N ASN A 813 35.07 10.03 13.35
CA ASN A 813 33.75 10.67 13.28
C ASN A 813 32.65 9.69 12.89
N VAL A 814 32.96 8.68 12.08
CA VAL A 814 32.00 7.65 11.66
C VAL A 814 31.79 6.61 12.78
N ILE A 815 32.85 6.21 13.48
CA ILE A 815 32.74 5.31 14.65
C ILE A 815 31.98 5.99 15.78
N ARG A 816 32.26 7.27 16.05
CA ARG A 816 31.53 8.06 17.03
C ARG A 816 30.06 8.24 16.60
N ALA A 817 29.78 8.57 15.35
CA ALA A 817 28.41 8.64 14.85
C ALA A 817 27.68 7.29 14.89
N TYR A 818 28.35 6.15 14.64
CA TYR A 818 27.76 4.81 14.73
C TYR A 818 27.50 4.38 16.18
N ASN A 819 28.43 4.65 17.10
CA ASN A 819 28.28 4.36 18.53
C ASN A 819 27.24 5.30 19.17
N GLU A 820 27.26 6.60 18.86
CA GLU A 820 26.21 7.55 19.26
C GLU A 820 24.86 7.14 18.62
N TYR A 821 24.78 6.64 17.39
CA TYR A 821 23.53 6.12 16.80
C TYR A 821 23.04 4.78 17.39
N THR A 822 23.94 3.95 17.93
CA THR A 822 23.57 2.67 18.55
C THR A 822 23.25 2.81 20.04
N GLU A 823 23.79 3.85 20.70
CA GLU A 823 23.55 4.18 22.10
C GLU A 823 22.49 5.28 22.33
N GLU A 824 22.32 6.24 21.42
CA GLU A 824 21.25 7.25 21.47
C GLU A 824 19.98 6.78 20.71
N GLU A 825 18.82 6.98 21.33
CA GLU A 825 17.50 6.69 20.77
C GLU A 825 17.11 7.66 19.63
N HIS A 826 17.93 7.78 18.59
CA HIS A 826 17.56 8.59 17.43
C HIS A 826 16.49 7.86 16.59
N GLU A 827 15.33 8.52 16.44
CA GLU A 827 14.24 8.09 15.56
C GLU A 827 14.72 8.04 14.10
N TRP A 828 14.84 6.83 13.58
CA TRP A 828 15.29 6.50 12.23
C TRP A 828 14.64 7.35 11.10
N GLU A 829 15.43 8.07 10.28
CA GLU A 829 14.98 8.98 9.19
C GLU A 829 14.74 8.31 7.81
N GLY A 830 14.72 6.98 7.68
CA GLY A 830 14.57 6.33 6.37
C GLY A 830 13.11 6.20 5.87
N VAL A 831 12.85 5.29 4.92
CA VAL A 831 11.52 4.99 4.34
C VAL A 831 10.51 4.52 5.42
N ARG A 832 9.85 5.47 6.06
CA ARG A 832 8.76 5.23 7.02
C ARG A 832 7.45 4.86 6.31
N ASP A 833 6.65 4.03 6.96
CA ASP A 833 5.25 3.84 6.60
C ASP A 833 4.51 5.15 6.92
N SER A 834 3.70 5.67 6.00
CA SER A 834 2.94 6.93 6.19
C SER A 834 2.11 6.99 7.49
N THR A 835 1.79 5.85 8.09
CA THR A 835 1.06 5.76 9.36
C THR A 835 1.96 5.81 10.60
N GLN A 836 3.28 5.66 10.46
CA GLN A 836 4.24 5.80 11.57
C GLN A 836 4.29 7.24 12.08
N ASP A 837 4.19 8.24 11.20
CA ASP A 837 4.18 9.65 11.60
C ASP A 837 2.97 9.99 12.49
N LEU A 838 1.88 9.23 12.38
CA LEU A 838 0.71 9.37 13.25
C LEU A 838 1.01 8.95 14.69
N TYR A 839 1.87 7.94 14.91
CA TYR A 839 2.29 7.57 16.27
C TYR A 839 3.11 8.68 16.92
N SER A 840 3.87 9.47 16.13
CA SER A 840 4.63 10.63 16.65
C SER A 840 3.75 11.77 17.17
N LEU A 841 2.44 11.70 16.97
CA LEU A 841 1.46 12.63 17.56
C LEU A 841 1.03 12.18 18.96
N ILE A 842 1.20 10.90 19.30
CA ILE A 842 0.77 10.27 20.58
C ILE A 842 1.97 9.94 21.48
N GLU A 843 3.07 9.48 20.90
CA GLU A 843 4.26 8.98 21.59
C GLU A 843 5.51 9.82 21.20
N GLY A 844 6.48 9.96 22.11
CA GLY A 844 7.76 10.67 21.90
C GLY A 844 7.84 12.07 22.51
N GLU A 845 9.04 12.68 22.55
CA GLU A 845 9.25 14.02 23.15
C GLU A 845 8.46 15.14 22.46
N ASN A 846 8.09 14.93 21.18
CA ASN A 846 7.35 15.88 20.34
C ASN A 846 5.87 15.49 20.12
N SER A 847 5.27 14.70 21.02
CA SER A 847 3.85 14.32 20.93
C SER A 847 2.92 15.53 21.11
N LEU A 848 1.81 15.60 20.35
CA LEU A 848 0.81 16.66 20.50
C LEU A 848 -0.28 16.31 21.53
N ILE A 849 -0.58 15.03 21.73
CA ILE A 849 -1.62 14.56 22.67
C ILE A 849 -1.07 13.50 23.62
N ASP A 850 -1.60 13.48 24.85
CA ASP A 850 -1.28 12.44 25.85
C ASP A 850 -1.92 11.11 25.45
N HIS A 851 -1.20 10.00 25.66
CA HIS A 851 -1.68 8.63 25.46
C HIS A 851 -3.00 8.36 26.20
N LYS A 852 -3.21 8.98 27.38
CA LYS A 852 -4.48 8.87 28.12
C LYS A 852 -5.67 9.43 27.34
N ILE A 853 -5.47 10.52 26.60
CA ILE A 853 -6.52 11.11 25.77
C ILE A 853 -6.80 10.18 24.58
N TYR A 854 -5.76 9.61 23.97
CA TYR A 854 -5.94 8.64 22.87
C TYR A 854 -6.74 7.41 23.30
N ASP A 855 -6.41 6.81 24.45
CA ASP A 855 -7.09 5.61 24.95
C ASP A 855 -8.60 5.82 25.16
N LEU A 856 -9.03 7.03 25.53
CA LEU A 856 -10.45 7.38 25.66
C LEU A 856 -11.22 7.30 24.33
N TYR A 857 -10.53 7.50 23.20
CA TYR A 857 -11.13 7.46 21.85
C TYR A 857 -10.84 6.18 21.09
N LYS A 858 -9.91 5.36 21.58
CA LYS A 858 -9.56 4.07 21.00
C LYS A 858 -10.78 3.15 20.87
N ASP A 859 -11.64 3.10 21.88
CA ASP A 859 -12.80 2.18 21.95
C ASP A 859 -14.16 2.84 21.66
N VAL A 860 -14.21 4.13 21.34
CA VAL A 860 -15.46 4.81 20.97
C VAL A 860 -15.98 4.26 19.64
N ASP A 861 -17.24 3.79 19.61
CA ASP A 861 -17.88 3.32 18.38
C ASP A 861 -17.92 4.44 17.32
N ALA A 862 -17.44 4.13 16.12
CA ALA A 862 -17.33 5.07 15.00
C ALA A 862 -18.69 5.69 14.61
N THR A 863 -19.77 5.00 14.94
CA THR A 863 -21.14 5.31 14.53
C THR A 863 -21.73 6.53 15.21
N VAL A 864 -21.17 7.07 16.31
CA VAL A 864 -21.97 7.99 17.14
C VAL A 864 -21.48 9.45 17.22
N LYS A 865 -20.21 9.84 17.01
CA LYS A 865 -19.79 11.25 17.25
C LYS A 865 -18.87 11.84 16.18
N THR A 866 -19.30 12.92 15.53
CA THR A 866 -18.40 13.82 14.79
C THR A 866 -17.83 14.88 15.74
N ALA A 867 -16.50 14.96 15.84
CA ALA A 867 -15.80 15.90 16.72
C ALA A 867 -15.42 17.18 15.95
N VAL A 868 -15.96 18.33 16.34
CA VAL A 868 -15.61 19.61 15.69
C VAL A 868 -15.01 20.55 16.72
N SER A 869 -13.82 21.07 16.40
CA SER A 869 -13.08 22.00 17.23
C SER A 869 -12.76 23.30 16.48
N PHE A 870 -12.89 24.43 17.17
CA PHE A 870 -12.49 25.75 16.69
C PHE A 870 -11.34 26.28 17.55
N VAL A 871 -10.26 26.69 16.91
CA VAL A 871 -9.07 27.25 17.56
C VAL A 871 -8.74 28.62 16.97
N GLU A 872 -8.32 29.54 17.83
CA GLU A 872 -7.89 30.87 17.41
C GLU A 872 -6.43 30.86 16.98
N THR A 873 -6.15 31.30 15.76
CA THR A 873 -4.82 31.23 15.14
C THR A 873 -4.48 32.49 14.34
N ASP A 874 -3.21 32.66 13.98
CA ASP A 874 -2.76 33.84 13.20
C ASP A 874 -3.28 33.82 11.76
N ASN A 875 -3.50 32.62 11.21
CA ASN A 875 -3.95 32.39 9.85
C ASN A 875 -5.16 31.43 9.86
N ASN A 876 -5.99 31.49 8.82
CA ASN A 876 -7.09 30.56 8.64
C ASN A 876 -6.61 29.24 8.02
N TRP A 877 -6.93 28.11 8.64
CA TRP A 877 -6.59 26.78 8.13
C TRP A 877 -7.64 25.76 8.60
N CYS A 878 -7.71 24.59 7.94
CA CYS A 878 -8.65 23.55 8.32
C CYS A 878 -8.01 22.17 8.22
N PHE A 879 -8.27 21.33 9.21
CA PHE A 879 -7.95 19.91 9.20
C PHE A 879 -9.23 19.08 9.24
N PHE A 880 -9.30 18.04 8.42
CA PHE A 880 -10.43 17.12 8.35
C PHE A 880 -9.92 15.68 8.39
N ALA A 881 -10.61 14.85 9.17
CA ALA A 881 -10.49 13.41 9.13
C ALA A 881 -11.81 12.80 8.67
N PHE A 882 -11.79 12.06 7.58
CA PHE A 882 -12.96 11.39 7.02
C PHE A 882 -13.07 9.96 7.54
N ARG A 883 -14.29 9.54 7.87
CA ARG A 883 -14.66 8.17 8.24
C ARG A 883 -14.40 7.22 7.06
N GLY A 884 -14.02 6.00 7.39
CA GLY A 884 -14.07 4.90 6.42
C GLY A 884 -15.52 4.53 6.05
N SER A 885 -15.68 3.80 4.95
CA SER A 885 -16.93 3.18 4.53
C SER A 885 -16.69 1.75 4.03
N THR A 886 -17.76 1.06 3.64
CA THR A 886 -17.71 -0.25 2.97
C THR A 886 -17.07 -0.23 1.58
N SER A 887 -16.69 0.96 1.07
CA SER A 887 -16.01 1.12 -0.22
C SER A 887 -14.73 1.96 -0.13
N LYS A 888 -14.55 2.77 0.92
CA LYS A 888 -13.46 3.76 1.02
C LYS A 888 -12.72 3.67 2.36
N SER A 889 -11.39 3.77 2.33
CA SER A 889 -10.57 3.89 3.53
C SER A 889 -10.67 5.29 4.16
N PRO A 890 -10.41 5.44 5.47
CA PRO A 890 -10.30 6.74 6.12
C PRO A 890 -9.17 7.61 5.54
N LYS A 891 -9.44 8.91 5.34
CA LYS A 891 -8.51 9.89 4.77
C LYS A 891 -8.40 11.13 5.65
N TRP A 892 -7.26 11.83 5.56
CA TRP A 892 -7.09 13.16 6.14
C TRP A 892 -6.91 14.20 5.04
N LEU A 893 -7.34 15.43 5.33
CA LEU A 893 -7.12 16.60 4.50
C LEU A 893 -6.72 17.76 5.40
N PHE A 894 -5.60 18.40 5.07
CA PHE A 894 -5.22 19.68 5.63
C PHE A 894 -5.29 20.76 4.55
N ILE A 895 -5.95 21.87 4.82
CA ILE A 895 -6.04 23.04 3.95
C ILE A 895 -5.33 24.19 4.65
N ASP A 896 -4.26 24.70 4.03
CA ASP A 896 -3.48 25.81 4.58
C ASP A 896 -4.11 27.19 4.29
N GLU A 897 -3.42 28.26 4.73
CA GLU A 897 -3.84 29.65 4.53
C GLU A 897 -3.96 30.07 3.06
N ASN A 898 -3.26 29.38 2.15
CA ASN A 898 -3.28 29.64 0.72
C ASN A 898 -4.37 28.81 0.00
N ASN A 899 -5.22 28.10 0.76
CA ASN A 899 -6.19 27.12 0.27
C ASN A 899 -5.55 25.95 -0.48
N LYS A 900 -4.29 25.62 -0.20
CA LYS A 900 -3.62 24.43 -0.73
C LYS A 900 -3.97 23.22 0.14
N GLY A 901 -4.47 22.16 -0.51
CA GLY A 901 -4.81 20.89 0.14
C GLY A 901 -3.62 19.94 0.21
N TYR A 902 -3.47 19.28 1.36
CA TYR A 902 -2.47 18.27 1.67
C TYR A 902 -3.17 16.99 2.15
N THR A 903 -2.74 15.83 1.64
CA THR A 903 -3.37 14.52 1.91
C THR A 903 -2.38 13.47 2.42
N ASP A 904 -1.08 13.76 2.36
CA ASP A 904 -0.01 12.89 2.87
C ASP A 904 0.09 13.02 4.40
N PHE A 905 0.08 11.89 5.12
CA PHE A 905 0.07 11.92 6.60
C PHE A 905 1.32 12.57 7.19
N SER A 906 2.48 12.38 6.57
CA SER A 906 3.74 13.00 7.00
C SER A 906 3.65 14.52 6.90
N GLU A 907 3.23 15.03 5.73
CA GLU A 907 3.04 16.48 5.52
C GLU A 907 1.97 17.06 6.46
N ILE A 908 0.86 16.35 6.67
CA ILE A 908 -0.20 16.80 7.57
C ILE A 908 0.29 16.80 9.02
N THR A 909 1.06 15.81 9.45
CA THR A 909 1.62 15.72 10.81
C THR A 909 2.56 16.89 11.09
N GLU A 910 3.46 17.21 10.15
CA GLU A 910 4.34 18.38 10.24
C GLU A 910 3.53 19.69 10.33
N LYS A 911 2.49 19.84 9.50
CA LYS A 911 1.59 21.00 9.54
C LYS A 911 0.87 21.10 10.87
N LEU A 912 0.27 20.01 11.36
CA LEU A 912 -0.40 19.97 12.66
C LEU A 912 0.57 20.37 13.79
N LYS A 913 1.79 19.83 13.80
CA LYS A 913 2.83 20.25 14.76
C LYS A 913 3.16 21.75 14.61
N HIS A 914 3.26 22.27 13.40
CA HIS A 914 3.51 23.70 13.18
C HIS A 914 2.40 24.61 13.73
N TYR A 915 1.13 24.30 13.46
CA TYR A 915 0.01 25.16 13.88
C TYR A 915 -0.44 24.92 15.33
N LEU A 916 -0.28 23.72 15.88
CA LEU A 916 -0.81 23.34 17.21
C LEU A 916 0.23 23.35 18.36
N THR A 917 1.51 23.60 18.09
CA THR A 917 2.55 23.65 19.16
C THR A 917 2.75 25.06 19.76
N LYS A 918 2.00 26.07 19.30
CA LYS A 918 2.12 27.44 19.85
C LYS A 918 1.50 27.53 21.25
N LYS A 919 2.18 28.19 22.20
CA LYS A 919 1.74 28.32 23.61
C LYS A 919 0.43 29.10 23.82
N ASP A 920 -0.06 29.82 22.81
CA ASP A 920 -1.20 30.75 22.90
C ASP A 920 -2.44 30.27 22.09
N ILE A 921 -2.69 28.96 22.02
CA ILE A 921 -3.88 28.43 21.33
C ILE A 921 -5.10 28.63 22.24
N ILE A 922 -6.05 29.44 21.78
CA ILE A 922 -7.33 29.67 22.47
C ILE A 922 -8.38 28.78 21.83
N GLN A 923 -8.91 27.80 22.58
CA GLN A 923 -10.03 26.97 22.18
C GLN A 923 -11.33 27.79 22.23
N ARG A 924 -12.11 27.78 21.16
CA ARG A 924 -13.42 28.44 21.09
C ARG A 924 -14.55 27.41 21.18
N ARG A 925 -15.58 27.75 21.95
CA ARG A 925 -16.83 26.99 22.03
C ARG A 925 -17.73 27.33 20.85
N TRP A 926 -18.62 26.42 20.47
CA TRP A 926 -19.50 26.64 19.30
C TRP A 926 -20.39 27.88 19.44
N LYS A 927 -20.78 28.25 20.66
CA LYS A 927 -21.59 29.46 20.93
C LYS A 927 -20.83 30.78 20.69
N GLU A 928 -19.51 30.75 20.63
CA GLU A 928 -18.64 31.93 20.48
C GLU A 928 -18.30 32.23 19.01
N VAL A 929 -18.74 31.37 18.07
CA VAL A 929 -18.41 31.44 16.65
C VAL A 929 -19.71 31.48 15.85
N ASP A 930 -19.77 32.28 14.79
CA ASP A 930 -20.83 32.17 13.77
C ASP A 930 -20.62 30.89 12.97
N ALA A 931 -21.03 29.76 13.57
CA ALA A 931 -20.78 28.43 13.05
C ALA A 931 -21.46 28.22 11.69
N SER A 932 -22.62 28.85 11.45
CA SER A 932 -23.40 28.64 10.22
C SER A 932 -22.69 29.23 8.99
N LEU A 933 -22.25 30.49 9.06
CA LEU A 933 -21.55 31.14 7.95
C LEU A 933 -20.17 30.52 7.74
N THR A 934 -19.45 30.28 8.83
CA THR A 934 -18.08 29.76 8.81
C THR A 934 -18.04 28.34 8.22
N ILE A 935 -18.92 27.44 8.66
CA ILE A 935 -18.99 26.07 8.14
C ILE A 935 -19.37 26.07 6.65
N LYS A 936 -20.27 26.95 6.20
CA LYS A 936 -20.65 27.04 4.78
C LYS A 936 -19.45 27.41 3.90
N GLN A 937 -18.63 28.38 4.32
CA GLN A 937 -17.40 28.75 3.62
C GLN A 937 -16.37 27.61 3.61
N ILE A 938 -16.26 26.88 4.72
CA ILE A 938 -15.36 25.75 4.87
C ILE A 938 -15.78 24.57 3.98
N ILE A 939 -17.07 24.25 3.90
CA ILE A 939 -17.59 23.22 2.99
C ILE A 939 -17.29 23.60 1.53
N TYR A 940 -17.41 24.88 1.16
CA TYR A 940 -17.05 25.32 -0.19
C TYR A 940 -15.56 25.12 -0.48
N LYS A 941 -14.67 25.40 0.49
CA LYS A 941 -13.24 25.10 0.37
C LYS A 941 -12.98 23.59 0.27
N LEU A 942 -13.67 22.78 1.07
CA LEU A 942 -13.61 21.33 1.07
C LEU A 942 -13.96 20.75 -0.31
N ARG A 943 -15.05 21.23 -0.92
CA ARG A 943 -15.52 20.82 -2.26
C ARG A 943 -14.49 21.08 -3.35
N ARG A 944 -13.82 22.25 -3.31
CA ARG A 944 -12.74 22.56 -4.27
C ARG A 944 -11.55 21.61 -4.15
N GLN A 945 -11.37 20.96 -3.00
CA GLN A 945 -10.29 20.01 -2.73
C GLN A 945 -10.71 18.54 -2.89
N GLU A 946 -11.94 18.23 -3.30
CA GLU A 946 -12.41 16.85 -3.41
C GLU A 946 -11.60 16.02 -4.43
N LYS A 947 -11.32 16.59 -5.60
CA LYS A 947 -10.41 15.97 -6.59
C LYS A 947 -9.02 15.72 -5.99
N ALA A 948 -8.59 16.55 -5.02
CA ALA A 948 -7.31 16.42 -4.34
C ALA A 948 -7.29 15.27 -3.30
N LEU A 949 -8.42 14.63 -3.00
CA LEU A 949 -8.49 13.39 -2.19
C LEU A 949 -8.35 12.12 -3.03
N LEU A 950 -8.48 12.24 -4.34
CA LEU A 950 -8.31 11.12 -5.26
C LEU A 950 -6.82 10.80 -5.47
N PRO A 951 -6.48 9.53 -5.71
CA PRO A 951 -5.17 9.14 -6.21
C PRO A 951 -4.81 9.83 -7.53
N TRP A 952 -3.52 10.08 -7.78
CA TRP A 952 -3.06 10.79 -8.98
C TRP A 952 -3.50 10.12 -10.29
N LYS A 953 -3.54 8.79 -10.34
CA LYS A 953 -4.04 8.06 -11.51
C LYS A 953 -5.51 8.38 -11.81
N LYS A 954 -6.35 8.45 -10.77
CA LYS A 954 -7.77 8.80 -10.88
C LYS A 954 -7.95 10.27 -11.26
N ARG A 955 -7.17 11.19 -10.68
CA ARG A 955 -7.15 12.61 -11.11
C ARG A 955 -6.84 12.75 -12.59
N ARG A 956 -5.78 12.08 -13.05
CA ARG A 956 -5.38 12.08 -14.47
C ARG A 956 -6.44 11.47 -15.37
N ALA A 957 -7.10 10.40 -14.94
CA ALA A 957 -8.20 9.80 -15.69
C ALA A 957 -9.34 10.80 -15.89
N LEU A 958 -9.75 11.52 -14.83
CA LEU A 958 -10.77 12.57 -14.93
C LEU A 958 -10.31 13.73 -15.82
N GLU A 959 -9.10 14.25 -15.62
CA GLU A 959 -8.56 15.34 -16.43
C GLU A 959 -8.49 14.99 -17.93
N GLN A 960 -8.04 13.78 -18.26
CA GLN A 960 -7.97 13.32 -19.65
C GLN A 960 -9.35 12.99 -20.21
N GLY A 961 -10.22 12.37 -19.41
CA GLY A 961 -11.61 12.11 -19.76
C GLY A 961 -12.35 13.39 -20.14
N GLU A 962 -12.23 14.44 -19.31
CA GLU A 962 -12.81 15.75 -19.57
C GLU A 962 -12.27 16.37 -20.88
N LYS A 963 -10.95 16.36 -21.08
CA LYS A 963 -10.31 16.89 -22.31
C LYS A 963 -10.77 16.15 -23.57
N ILE A 964 -10.83 14.82 -23.51
CA ILE A 964 -11.26 13.97 -24.61
C ILE A 964 -12.74 14.22 -24.90
N LEU A 965 -13.59 14.23 -23.87
CA LEU A 965 -15.03 14.47 -24.02
C LEU A 965 -15.33 15.85 -24.62
N LYS A 966 -14.66 16.92 -24.16
CA LYS A 966 -14.78 18.27 -24.73
C LYS A 966 -14.46 18.29 -26.22
N HIS A 967 -13.47 17.51 -26.65
CA HIS A 967 -13.09 17.43 -28.06
C HIS A 967 -14.11 16.64 -28.91
N PHE A 968 -14.66 15.54 -28.39
CA PHE A 968 -15.63 14.71 -29.11
C PHE A 968 -17.05 15.31 -29.13
N THR A 969 -17.44 16.10 -28.13
CA THR A 969 -18.77 16.73 -28.01
C THR A 969 -19.26 17.38 -29.31
N PRO A 970 -18.50 18.27 -29.99
CA PRO A 970 -18.95 18.88 -31.25
C PRO A 970 -18.97 17.92 -32.45
N THR A 971 -18.34 16.73 -32.36
CA THR A 971 -18.23 15.77 -33.46
C THR A 971 -19.39 14.76 -33.50
N PHE A 972 -20.20 14.67 -32.45
CA PHE A 972 -21.37 13.77 -32.41
C PHE A 972 -22.48 14.27 -33.34
N LYS A 973 -22.98 13.39 -34.22
CA LYS A 973 -24.03 13.72 -35.20
C LYS A 973 -25.44 13.73 -34.59
N SER A 974 -25.66 12.95 -33.53
CA SER A 974 -26.96 12.84 -32.85
C SER A 974 -27.11 13.93 -31.79
N GLU A 975 -28.22 14.67 -31.80
CA GLU A 975 -28.56 15.64 -30.75
C GLU A 975 -28.66 14.98 -29.37
N LYS A 976 -29.13 13.72 -29.30
CA LYS A 976 -29.16 12.94 -28.06
C LYS A 976 -27.75 12.70 -27.51
N ASP A 977 -26.78 12.41 -28.38
CA ASP A 977 -25.40 12.13 -27.96
C ASP A 977 -24.67 13.42 -27.54
N LYS A 978 -24.93 14.54 -28.22
CA LYS A 978 -24.44 15.86 -27.78
C LYS A 978 -24.97 16.20 -26.39
N LEU A 979 -26.28 16.05 -26.17
CA LEU A 979 -26.90 16.31 -24.87
C LEU A 979 -26.34 15.40 -23.78
N ASN A 980 -26.11 14.11 -24.09
CA ASN A 980 -25.48 13.18 -23.15
C ASN A 980 -24.02 13.58 -22.82
N ALA A 981 -23.25 14.01 -23.82
CA ALA A 981 -21.88 14.49 -23.62
C ALA A 981 -21.85 15.79 -22.79
N GLU A 982 -22.76 16.74 -23.04
CA GLU A 982 -22.90 17.95 -22.24
C GLU A 982 -23.28 17.64 -20.79
N ARG A 983 -24.23 16.72 -20.56
CA ARG A 983 -24.58 16.24 -19.22
C ARG A 983 -23.37 15.66 -18.50
N LEU A 984 -22.59 14.81 -19.16
CA LEU A 984 -21.35 14.25 -18.60
C LEU A 984 -20.31 15.35 -18.29
N LEU A 985 -20.18 16.38 -19.14
CA LEU A 985 -19.30 17.52 -18.88
C LEU A 985 -19.70 18.31 -17.63
N MET A 986 -21.00 18.44 -17.36
CA MET A 986 -21.48 19.08 -16.13
C MET A 986 -21.04 18.31 -14.86
N LEU A 987 -20.90 16.98 -14.93
CA LEU A 987 -20.47 16.16 -13.80
C LEU A 987 -19.01 16.40 -13.38
N PHE A 988 -18.18 16.99 -14.26
CA PHE A 988 -16.80 17.36 -13.92
C PHE A 988 -16.70 18.66 -13.13
N ASN A 989 -17.78 19.46 -13.05
CA ASN A 989 -17.79 20.77 -12.41
C ASN A 989 -18.18 20.67 -10.92
N PRO A 990 -17.25 20.92 -9.98
CA PRO A 990 -17.52 20.84 -8.55
C PRO A 990 -18.36 22.02 -8.01
N GLU A 991 -18.59 23.08 -8.81
CA GLU A 991 -19.29 24.30 -8.39
C GLU A 991 -20.80 24.30 -8.71
N SER A 992 -21.38 23.18 -9.12
CA SER A 992 -22.83 23.13 -9.35
C SER A 992 -23.59 23.17 -8.01
N ASP A 993 -24.49 24.15 -7.85
CA ASP A 993 -25.31 24.37 -6.64
C ASP A 993 -26.44 23.33 -6.45
N GLY A 994 -26.45 22.25 -7.25
CA GLY A 994 -27.48 21.20 -7.18
C GLY A 994 -27.25 20.21 -6.03
N ASP A 995 -28.34 19.59 -5.55
CA ASP A 995 -28.32 18.55 -4.50
C ASP A 995 -27.79 17.17 -4.99
N ASN A 996 -27.52 17.01 -6.29
CA ASN A 996 -27.09 15.73 -6.88
C ASN A 996 -25.57 15.71 -7.15
N TYR A 997 -24.80 15.14 -6.22
CA TYR A 997 -23.34 15.07 -6.28
C TYR A 997 -22.86 13.73 -6.84
N VAL A 998 -21.93 13.76 -7.80
CA VAL A 998 -21.32 12.55 -8.37
C VAL A 998 -20.17 12.06 -7.50
N ASP A 999 -20.10 10.76 -7.25
CA ASP A 999 -18.92 10.14 -6.66
C ASP A 999 -17.74 10.19 -7.64
N LEU A 1000 -16.87 11.19 -7.48
CA LEU A 1000 -15.72 11.39 -8.36
C LEU A 1000 -14.73 10.21 -8.34
N ASP A 1001 -14.71 9.42 -7.26
CA ASP A 1001 -13.82 8.25 -7.16
C ASP A 1001 -14.30 7.11 -8.07
N GLN A 1002 -15.60 6.82 -8.03
CA GLN A 1002 -16.19 5.83 -8.92
C GLN A 1002 -16.25 6.33 -10.36
N PHE A 1003 -16.55 7.62 -10.56
CA PHE A 1003 -16.57 8.21 -11.90
C PHE A 1003 -15.18 8.12 -12.55
N ALA A 1004 -14.10 8.31 -11.78
CA ALA A 1004 -12.74 8.08 -12.27
C ALA A 1004 -12.49 6.62 -12.66
N ASP A 1005 -13.02 5.65 -11.91
CA ASP A 1005 -12.92 4.22 -12.26
C ASP A 1005 -13.62 3.89 -13.59
N LEU A 1006 -14.79 4.48 -13.84
CA LEU A 1006 -15.49 4.32 -15.13
C LEU A 1006 -14.66 4.88 -16.29
N TRP A 1007 -13.99 6.03 -16.10
CA TRP A 1007 -13.07 6.57 -17.09
C TRP A 1007 -11.83 5.70 -17.28
N LEU A 1008 -11.29 5.12 -16.21
CA LEU A 1008 -10.15 4.20 -16.29
C LEU A 1008 -10.50 2.95 -17.11
N ASP A 1009 -11.73 2.44 -17.01
CA ASP A 1009 -12.20 1.30 -17.83
C ASP A 1009 -12.18 1.60 -19.33
N ILE A 1010 -12.36 2.87 -19.74
CA ILE A 1010 -12.24 3.31 -21.13
C ILE A 1010 -10.78 3.59 -21.51
N LEU A 1011 -10.02 4.25 -20.63
CA LEU A 1011 -8.68 4.77 -20.94
C LEU A 1011 -7.56 3.72 -20.85
N ILE A 1012 -7.62 2.79 -19.88
CA ILE A 1012 -6.59 1.76 -19.68
C ILE A 1012 -6.41 0.86 -20.91
N PRO A 1013 -7.47 0.33 -21.55
CA PRO A 1013 -7.32 -0.49 -22.76
C PRO A 1013 -6.62 0.25 -23.90
N GLU A 1014 -6.88 1.54 -24.08
CA GLU A 1014 -6.21 2.36 -25.10
C GLU A 1014 -4.75 2.67 -24.73
N LEU A 1015 -4.45 2.85 -23.44
CA LEU A 1015 -3.07 2.98 -22.94
C LEU A 1015 -2.27 1.70 -23.17
N ASP A 1016 -2.87 0.53 -22.92
CA ASP A 1016 -2.21 -0.77 -23.13
C ASP A 1016 -1.94 -1.02 -24.63
N LYS A 1017 -2.87 -0.63 -25.53
CA LYS A 1017 -2.64 -0.61 -26.98
C LYS A 1017 -1.49 0.31 -27.38
N LEU A 1018 -1.35 1.47 -26.74
CA LEU A 1018 -0.24 2.40 -26.98
C LEU A 1018 1.12 1.82 -26.53
N LYS A 1019 1.13 1.05 -25.43
CA LYS A 1019 2.31 0.39 -24.86
C LYS A 1019 2.77 -0.83 -25.68
N ALA A 1020 1.85 -1.62 -26.24
CA ALA A 1020 2.14 -2.90 -26.89
C ALA A 1020 3.15 -2.86 -28.08
N PRO A 1021 3.04 -1.96 -29.08
CA PRO A 1021 3.90 -1.97 -30.27
C PRO A 1021 5.26 -1.25 -30.10
N LYS A 1022 5.53 -0.61 -28.96
CA LYS A 1022 6.68 0.32 -28.79
C LYS A 1022 7.68 -0.09 -27.71
N THR A 1023 7.70 -1.35 -27.29
CA THR A 1023 8.67 -1.93 -26.34
C THR A 1023 10.14 -1.79 -26.76
N LYS A 1024 10.43 -1.41 -28.02
CA LYS A 1024 11.79 -1.09 -28.51
C LYS A 1024 12.26 0.34 -28.20
N ARG A 1025 11.37 1.29 -27.85
CA ARG A 1025 11.76 2.69 -27.53
C ARG A 1025 11.77 2.90 -26.02
N ARG A 1026 12.76 3.67 -25.53
CA ARG A 1026 12.93 4.01 -24.09
C ARG A 1026 11.81 4.89 -23.50
N LYS A 1027 10.84 5.35 -24.31
CA LYS A 1027 9.76 6.26 -23.88
C LYS A 1027 8.74 5.51 -23.01
N ILE A 1028 8.39 6.09 -21.87
CA ILE A 1028 7.28 5.65 -21.03
C ILE A 1028 6.01 6.31 -21.52
N TYR A 1029 4.93 5.55 -21.55
CA TYR A 1029 3.58 6.04 -21.82
C TYR A 1029 2.76 6.04 -20.54
N THR A 1030 2.14 7.18 -20.26
CA THR A 1030 1.26 7.45 -19.11
C THR A 1030 -0.14 7.80 -19.61
N LEU A 1031 -1.12 7.91 -18.72
CA LEU A 1031 -2.46 8.40 -19.05
C LEU A 1031 -2.42 9.78 -19.72
N LYS A 1032 -1.43 10.62 -19.40
CA LYS A 1032 -1.23 11.94 -20.04
C LYS A 1032 -0.89 11.88 -21.52
N ASP A 1033 -0.37 10.76 -22.01
CA ASP A 1033 -0.06 10.57 -23.42
C ASP A 1033 -1.31 10.20 -24.25
N LEU A 1034 -2.45 9.89 -23.62
CA LEU A 1034 -3.71 9.63 -24.32
C LEU A 1034 -4.32 10.93 -24.82
N THR A 1035 -4.79 10.91 -26.06
CA THR A 1035 -5.45 12.06 -26.70
C THR A 1035 -6.62 11.58 -27.55
N HIS A 1036 -7.44 12.51 -28.06
CA HIS A 1036 -8.54 12.22 -29.00
C HIS A 1036 -8.11 11.42 -30.24
N LYS A 1037 -6.82 11.42 -30.61
CA LYS A 1037 -6.29 10.64 -31.74
C LYS A 1037 -6.16 9.15 -31.42
N ASN A 1038 -6.01 8.82 -30.15
CA ASN A 1038 -5.68 7.48 -29.68
C ASN A 1038 -6.82 6.85 -28.85
N VAL A 1039 -7.81 7.63 -28.45
CA VAL A 1039 -8.98 7.16 -27.71
C VAL A 1039 -10.22 7.28 -28.58
N LYS A 1040 -11.04 6.23 -28.62
CA LYS A 1040 -12.31 6.22 -29.35
C LYS A 1040 -13.48 6.34 -28.37
N LEU A 1041 -14.32 7.35 -28.55
CA LEU A 1041 -15.57 7.52 -27.80
C LEU A 1041 -16.76 7.29 -28.74
N ASN A 1042 -17.73 6.46 -28.34
CA ASN A 1042 -18.95 6.18 -29.09
C ASN A 1042 -20.20 6.44 -28.23
N SER A 1043 -21.39 6.35 -28.82
CA SER A 1043 -22.67 6.58 -28.12
C SER A 1043 -22.90 5.59 -26.98
N GLU A 1044 -22.46 4.33 -27.12
CA GLU A 1044 -22.54 3.31 -26.06
C GLU A 1044 -21.74 3.72 -24.82
N HIS A 1045 -20.52 4.24 -24.99
CA HIS A 1045 -19.72 4.75 -23.86
C HIS A 1045 -20.42 5.90 -23.13
N LEU A 1046 -21.06 6.83 -23.85
CA LEU A 1046 -21.77 7.96 -23.23
C LEU A 1046 -22.96 7.48 -22.38
N VAL A 1047 -23.75 6.56 -22.92
CA VAL A 1047 -24.89 5.97 -22.21
C VAL A 1047 -24.40 5.17 -21.00
N TRP A 1048 -23.39 4.33 -21.18
CA TRP A 1048 -22.81 3.51 -20.12
C TRP A 1048 -22.25 4.36 -18.97
N LEU A 1049 -21.52 5.45 -19.28
CA LEU A 1049 -21.02 6.38 -18.27
C LEU A 1049 -22.15 7.03 -17.47
N LEU A 1050 -23.24 7.44 -18.12
CA LEU A 1050 -24.40 8.06 -17.46
C LEU A 1050 -25.20 7.05 -16.61
N GLU A 1051 -25.35 5.81 -17.08
CA GLU A 1051 -26.10 4.75 -16.40
C GLU A 1051 -25.37 4.20 -15.17
N ASN A 1052 -24.02 4.18 -15.19
CA ASN A 1052 -23.20 3.60 -14.12
C ASN A 1052 -22.63 4.65 -13.15
N CYS A 1053 -22.84 5.94 -13.42
CA CYS A 1053 -22.44 7.01 -12.51
C CYS A 1053 -23.30 6.99 -11.24
N GLN A 1054 -22.69 6.87 -10.06
CA GLN A 1054 -23.43 6.98 -8.80
C GLN A 1054 -23.38 8.40 -8.27
N TYR A 1055 -24.51 8.79 -7.68
CA TYR A 1055 -24.59 10.00 -6.87
C TYR A 1055 -24.34 9.61 -5.41
N SER A 1056 -23.47 10.35 -4.72
CA SER A 1056 -23.07 10.08 -3.34
C SER A 1056 -23.55 11.17 -2.40
N ASN A 1057 -23.69 10.79 -1.14
CA ASN A 1057 -23.68 11.70 0.00
C ASN A 1057 -22.44 12.62 -0.07
N THR A 1058 -22.61 13.84 0.43
CA THR A 1058 -21.58 14.89 0.35
C THR A 1058 -20.39 14.59 1.26
N LEU A 1059 -19.17 15.02 0.90
CA LEU A 1059 -17.95 14.83 1.69
C LEU A 1059 -18.08 15.29 3.16
N ASP A 1060 -18.92 16.29 3.42
CA ASP A 1060 -19.21 16.81 4.76
C ASP A 1060 -19.95 15.81 5.67
N GLU A 1061 -20.67 14.83 5.11
CA GLU A 1061 -21.28 13.74 5.88
C GLU A 1061 -20.25 12.68 6.31
N MET A 1062 -19.12 12.60 5.61
CA MET A 1062 -18.06 11.65 5.93
C MET A 1062 -17.10 12.18 7.01
N VAL A 1063 -17.21 13.42 7.47
CA VAL A 1063 -16.28 13.99 8.44
C VAL A 1063 -16.45 13.32 9.82
N SER A 1064 -15.39 12.66 10.29
CA SER A 1064 -15.27 12.08 11.64
C SER A 1064 -14.79 13.09 12.67
N ALA A 1065 -13.83 13.93 12.28
CA ALA A 1065 -13.26 14.96 13.12
C ALA A 1065 -12.78 16.13 12.26
N CYS A 1066 -12.88 17.35 12.79
CA CYS A 1066 -12.41 18.55 12.13
C CYS A 1066 -11.84 19.55 13.14
N ILE A 1067 -10.73 20.20 12.78
CA ILE A 1067 -10.13 21.30 13.54
C ILE A 1067 -10.06 22.51 12.60
N ILE A 1068 -10.62 23.63 13.06
CA ILE A 1068 -10.77 24.86 12.26
C ILE A 1068 -10.00 25.98 12.95
N GLY A 1069 -8.94 26.47 12.29
CA GLY A 1069 -8.20 27.65 12.71
C GLY A 1069 -8.84 28.92 12.18
N LEU A 1070 -9.19 29.84 13.09
CA LEU A 1070 -9.81 31.13 12.77
C LEU A 1070 -8.90 32.30 13.17
N THR A 1071 -8.75 33.26 12.27
CA THR A 1071 -8.01 34.51 12.52
C THR A 1071 -8.66 35.33 13.63
N ARG A 1072 -7.84 35.88 14.54
CA ARG A 1072 -8.30 36.84 15.57
C ARG A 1072 -9.12 37.94 14.91
N LYS A 1073 -10.39 38.12 15.31
CA LYS A 1073 -11.12 39.35 14.95
C LYS A 1073 -10.41 40.50 15.65
N SER A 1074 -9.80 41.42 14.91
CA SER A 1074 -9.38 42.69 15.48
C SER A 1074 -10.63 43.42 15.98
N GLU A 1075 -10.69 43.76 17.27
CA GLU A 1075 -11.72 44.60 17.93
C GLU A 1075 -11.73 46.05 17.39
N LYS A 1076 -11.70 46.24 16.08
CA LYS A 1076 -11.80 47.55 15.43
C LYS A 1076 -12.86 47.47 14.35
N GLN A 1077 -14.13 47.53 14.76
CA GLN A 1077 -15.24 48.20 14.08
C GLN A 1077 -16.56 47.93 14.83
N GLU A 1078 -16.64 48.33 16.09
CA GLU A 1078 -17.91 48.69 16.72
C GLU A 1078 -17.70 50.06 17.36
N HIS A 1079 -17.68 51.10 16.52
CA HIS A 1079 -18.00 52.50 16.82
C HIS A 1079 -17.99 53.23 15.47
N GLY A 1080 -19.18 53.33 14.87
CA GLY A 1080 -19.46 53.99 13.60
C GLY A 1080 -20.94 53.92 13.30
#